data_AF-A0A4Q3BVA5-F1
#
_entry.id   AF-A0A4Q3BVA5-F1
#
_cell.length_a   1.000
_cell.length_b   1.000
_cell.length_c   1.000
_cell.angle_alpha   90.00
_cell.angle_beta   90.00
_cell.angle_gamma   90.00
#
_symmetry.space_group_name_H-M   'P 1'
#
loop_
_entity.id
_entity.type
_entity.pdbx_description
1 polymer ?
#
loop_
_entity_poly.entity_id
_entity_poly.type
_entity_poly.pdbx_seq_one_letter_code
_entity_poly.pdbx_strand_id
1 'polypeptide(L)'
;MKKPTRLLLAGLLFFSNQTVFAQADTAGYWHGKERSIRYKPDGEDFIITNGNRKFTRALYGTNTAFRVETGDLPEFALYLPGMGGNIKTGIIKNGNSKWLTTAAKVTARYTPGKMQYEIEDELLGKGKLLITVLAMANAEGVIIKIDAQQIDTGTRLVLAYGAASGRNFSRNGDMGPDPESVFYMRPEYCKNNEYTINNNEFSLQFGAAKKQWIGGVFPAAVKIVNVNAAESPLHLLQSNADSLPVIAAEITIKNKEPLYLSIAKKDSAGTTDKNVAGIFKDAETARQKIAGRIKVQTPDPYINTIGAAIGIAADAIWESPSFMHGAIGWRMRLNGWRGAYAADVLGWHDRAREHFRAYAKSQMTSPASGPIVADTALNLARHIEKLGTAVFSSGYISRNPNGDFRPHHYDMNLGFIDQLLWHFNWTGDTAFAKEMWPLLTRHLAWEKRNFDTDDDGLYDAYAAIWASDALQYSSGAVTHSSAYNYRANKMVALLADMIGEDGSAYKKEAEKILNAINKVLWMKDKGVYAEFKDALGEKLLHKNPAVWSIYHSIDSDIADEFQAYQCIQYINNSIPHIPIKAKGLQGDFYTISTTNWMPYTWSINNVALAELMHTSLAMWQGGNNEEAFTLWKSSLLESMYMGGSPGNFHQISTYDAARGEAYRDFADPVGMTARSLVQGLFGILPDALNDKLLIKPGFPLSWNQAALSTPDIDFSFIRNGKKDEYKIKPFFNKQLSLQLVLRANGNSIKSIIVNNRKLPWRNMENAIDIPMIELHVIKAAEYRITIEWEGNLNTAVENITLVKGDNYTYSSPNTIVKELYDPQLLFSKHSVAANKFNGTVTHQTGNKTAFIKIQRGNLVYWKAINALVKNPIEFIFTPNQTSKNILLQVKNNAGTAINASIIANEFLKNNALPLVLKAKEISPVLTIQEKYLIPGSNTVVVKWNNNRSDTNIINWNIVARSNSIQQSIDLSSFYNDKVSNIFKNKYLTPRPAVPTLQLPVQGIGDWTHPKLTAEINDSGFRKMLINNQFKLPQNIFFSSPADSNQKNIVFTSQWDNFPTKTNIPLSGQASHAYFLMAGSTNPMQSQMINGKIMIHYTDGSRDSLLLKNPESWWPIEQDYLNDGYAFNTNAGRSVRVHLKTGKTFSNFNDAENVNNGKLIDGGAATVLDLPLNQLKTLQSATLETLCNDVI
;
A
#
# COMPACT_ATOMS: atom_id res chain seq x y z
N MET A 1 52.22 -12.88 -6.23
CA MET A 1 52.70 -13.89 -7.22
C MET A 1 51.53 -14.77 -7.66
N LYS A 2 51.61 -15.36 -8.86
CA LYS A 2 50.60 -16.25 -9.52
C LYS A 2 49.34 -15.57 -10.13
N LYS A 3 49.30 -15.55 -11.47
CA LYS A 3 48.11 -15.71 -12.36
C LYS A 3 47.72 -17.21 -12.38
N PRO A 4 46.50 -17.68 -12.76
CA PRO A 4 45.90 -17.49 -14.11
C PRO A 4 44.35 -17.32 -14.26
N THR A 5 43.97 -16.83 -15.45
CA THR A 5 42.88 -17.20 -16.42
C THR A 5 41.95 -18.42 -16.16
N ARG A 6 40.74 -18.62 -16.74
CA ARG A 6 39.77 -17.87 -17.64
C ARG A 6 38.46 -18.71 -17.80
N LEU A 7 37.45 -18.19 -18.53
CA LEU A 7 36.22 -18.86 -19.06
C LEU A 7 35.16 -19.25 -17.99
N LEU A 8 33.84 -19.38 -18.24
CA LEU A 8 32.94 -19.49 -19.44
C LEU A 8 31.69 -18.58 -19.21
N LEU A 9 30.79 -18.20 -20.15
CA LEU A 9 30.65 -18.30 -21.62
C LEU A 9 29.75 -17.10 -22.07
N ALA A 10 29.73 -16.75 -23.36
CA ALA A 10 28.88 -15.68 -23.93
C ALA A 10 28.04 -16.17 -25.14
N GLY A 11 26.94 -15.45 -25.43
CA GLY A 11 26.13 -15.58 -26.66
C GLY A 11 24.92 -16.52 -26.53
N LEU A 12 23.74 -16.21 -27.05
CA LEU A 12 23.47 -15.58 -28.37
C LEU A 12 22.14 -14.81 -28.41
N LEU A 13 22.06 -13.84 -29.32
CA LEU A 13 20.84 -13.11 -29.68
C LEU A 13 19.91 -13.96 -30.55
N PHE A 14 18.60 -13.64 -30.54
CA PHE A 14 17.87 -13.41 -31.80
C PHE A 14 16.72 -12.40 -31.60
N PHE A 15 16.68 -11.38 -32.47
CA PHE A 15 15.59 -10.43 -32.58
C PHE A 15 14.46 -10.98 -33.47
N SER A 16 13.22 -10.56 -33.22
CA SER A 16 12.30 -10.24 -34.31
C SER A 16 11.44 -9.03 -33.93
N ASN A 17 11.38 -8.05 -34.84
CA ASN A 17 10.54 -6.86 -34.71
C ASN A 17 9.16 -7.13 -35.31
N GLN A 18 8.11 -6.56 -34.73
CA GLN A 18 7.13 -5.78 -35.50
C GLN A 18 6.38 -4.78 -34.60
N THR A 19 6.10 -3.61 -35.16
CA THR A 19 5.59 -2.43 -34.45
C THR A 19 4.13 -2.14 -34.75
N VAL A 20 3.26 -2.24 -33.74
CA VAL A 20 2.02 -1.47 -33.62
C VAL A 20 1.79 -1.25 -32.11
N PHE A 21 1.62 -0.01 -31.64
CA PHE A 21 1.17 0.23 -30.26
C PHE A 21 -0.35 0.02 -30.11
N ALA A 22 -0.78 -1.21 -30.40
CA ALA A 22 -1.68 -1.87 -29.47
C ALA A 22 -0.83 -2.22 -28.24
N GLN A 23 -1.37 -2.09 -27.03
CA GLN A 23 -0.79 -2.78 -25.87
C GLN A 23 -1.03 -4.28 -26.05
N ALA A 24 -0.16 -4.92 -26.83
CA ALA A 24 -0.03 -6.37 -26.80
C ALA A 24 0.42 -6.78 -25.38
N ASP A 25 -0.20 -7.83 -24.86
CA ASP A 25 -0.07 -8.31 -23.48
C ASP A 25 1.26 -9.06 -23.27
N THR A 26 2.38 -8.41 -23.59
CA THR A 26 3.73 -8.99 -23.65
C THR A 26 4.71 -8.41 -22.62
N ALA A 27 4.27 -7.45 -21.79
CA ALA A 27 4.96 -7.11 -20.56
C ALA A 27 4.74 -8.24 -19.55
N GLY A 28 5.78 -9.05 -19.31
CA GLY A 28 5.70 -10.20 -18.44
C GLY A 28 5.27 -9.81 -17.01
N TYR A 29 4.36 -10.61 -16.44
CA TYR A 29 3.91 -10.60 -15.05
C TYR A 29 5.02 -10.21 -14.02
N TRP A 30 4.92 -9.09 -13.30
CA TRP A 30 5.75 -8.70 -12.11
C TRP A 30 7.28 -9.00 -12.11
N HIS A 31 8.11 -8.68 -13.10
CA HIS A 31 7.92 -7.99 -14.37
C HIS A 31 8.51 -8.88 -15.48
N GLY A 32 8.23 -10.19 -15.38
CA GLY A 32 8.80 -11.27 -16.21
C GLY A 32 8.54 -12.71 -15.73
N LYS A 33 7.73 -12.93 -14.68
CA LYS A 33 7.51 -14.24 -14.02
C LYS A 33 6.03 -14.61 -13.97
N GLU A 34 5.59 -15.52 -14.84
CA GLU A 34 4.22 -16.08 -14.77
C GLU A 34 3.91 -16.60 -13.36
N ARG A 35 2.84 -16.11 -12.74
CA ARG A 35 2.31 -16.64 -11.48
C ARG A 35 1.28 -17.74 -11.76
N SER A 36 1.05 -18.59 -10.78
CA SER A 36 -0.08 -19.54 -10.76
C SER A 36 -0.84 -19.36 -9.47
N ILE A 37 -2.15 -19.63 -9.49
CA ILE A 37 -2.91 -19.83 -8.26
C ILE A 37 -2.34 -21.07 -7.55
N ARG A 38 -1.92 -20.92 -6.29
CA ARG A 38 -1.25 -21.98 -5.52
C ARG A 38 -2.28 -22.83 -4.78
N TYR A 39 -3.15 -22.17 -4.04
CA TYR A 39 -4.15 -22.82 -3.20
C TYR A 39 -5.54 -22.72 -3.84
N LYS A 40 -6.39 -23.72 -3.63
CA LYS A 40 -7.81 -23.70 -3.98
C LYS A 40 -8.67 -23.80 -2.71
N PRO A 41 -9.81 -23.11 -2.64
CA PRO A 41 -10.77 -23.29 -1.56
C PRO A 41 -11.47 -24.65 -1.67
N ASP A 42 -11.68 -25.30 -0.53
CA ASP A 42 -12.55 -26.47 -0.37
C ASP A 42 -13.30 -26.33 0.97
N GLY A 43 -14.52 -25.78 0.90
CA GLY A 43 -15.23 -25.32 2.09
C GLY A 43 -14.48 -24.17 2.78
N GLU A 44 -14.01 -24.42 4.01
CA GLU A 44 -13.21 -23.48 4.82
C GLU A 44 -11.69 -23.69 4.68
N ASP A 45 -11.26 -24.66 3.86
CA ASP A 45 -9.85 -25.08 3.75
C ASP A 45 -9.13 -24.53 2.51
N PHE A 46 -7.80 -24.42 2.62
CA PHE A 46 -6.89 -24.12 1.51
C PHE A 46 -6.13 -25.38 1.10
N ILE A 47 -6.26 -25.82 -0.16
CA ILE A 47 -5.62 -27.04 -0.67
C ILE A 47 -4.59 -26.74 -1.76
N ILE A 48 -3.43 -27.40 -1.69
CA ILE A 48 -2.48 -27.55 -2.79
C ILE A 48 -2.07 -29.02 -2.95
N THR A 49 -1.90 -29.49 -4.18
CA THR A 49 -1.27 -30.78 -4.48
C THR A 49 0.09 -30.52 -5.13
N ASN A 50 1.13 -31.20 -4.64
CA ASN A 50 2.52 -31.06 -5.05
C ASN A 50 3.02 -29.60 -4.97
N GLY A 51 2.64 -28.92 -3.88
CA GLY A 51 3.27 -27.68 -3.46
C GLY A 51 4.74 -27.90 -3.05
N ASN A 52 5.48 -26.81 -2.84
CA ASN A 52 6.94 -26.84 -2.85
C ASN A 52 7.64 -25.96 -1.81
N ARG A 53 6.91 -25.26 -0.93
CA ARG A 53 7.49 -24.43 0.14
C ARG A 53 7.41 -25.14 1.49
N LYS A 54 8.42 -24.99 2.35
CA LYS A 54 8.37 -25.44 3.76
C LYS A 54 8.32 -24.23 4.68
N PHE A 55 7.87 -24.43 5.92
CA PHE A 55 7.93 -23.41 6.99
C PHE A 55 7.29 -22.05 6.63
N THR A 56 6.34 -22.01 5.69
CA THR A 56 5.63 -20.79 5.28
C THR A 56 4.31 -20.57 6.01
N ARG A 57 3.73 -21.58 6.68
CA ARG A 57 2.48 -21.48 7.44
C ARG A 57 2.73 -21.79 8.92
N ALA A 58 2.68 -20.76 9.76
CA ALA A 58 2.74 -20.91 11.20
C ALA A 58 1.40 -21.42 11.75
N LEU A 59 1.46 -22.36 12.70
CA LEU A 59 0.39 -22.74 13.60
C LEU A 59 0.69 -22.13 14.98
N TYR A 60 -0.13 -21.20 15.42
CA TYR A 60 0.05 -20.45 16.66
C TYR A 60 -0.51 -21.24 17.86
N GLY A 61 0.15 -21.09 19.02
CA GLY A 61 -0.23 -21.75 20.27
C GLY A 61 -0.74 -20.79 21.33
N THR A 62 -0.09 -20.78 22.50
CA THR A 62 -0.50 -20.13 23.76
C THR A 62 -0.42 -18.59 23.79
N ASN A 63 -0.76 -17.90 22.69
CA ASN A 63 -0.66 -16.44 22.51
C ASN A 63 0.73 -15.83 22.82
N THR A 64 1.80 -16.63 22.90
CA THR A 64 3.19 -16.15 23.01
C THR A 64 3.83 -16.05 21.62
N ALA A 65 5.13 -15.77 21.57
CA ALA A 65 5.91 -15.88 20.32
C ALA A 65 6.11 -17.34 19.83
N PHE A 66 5.65 -18.36 20.57
CA PHE A 66 5.72 -19.76 20.16
C PHE A 66 4.81 -20.06 18.96
N ARG A 67 5.33 -20.86 18.03
CA ARG A 67 4.57 -21.45 16.93
C ARG A 67 5.24 -22.70 16.37
N VAL A 68 4.45 -23.49 15.65
CA VAL A 68 4.92 -24.59 14.80
C VAL A 68 4.94 -24.09 13.36
N GLU A 69 6.11 -24.09 12.72
CA GLU A 69 6.24 -23.77 11.30
C GLU A 69 5.97 -25.02 10.46
N THR A 70 5.05 -24.89 9.50
CA THR A 70 4.63 -25.92 8.55
C THR A 70 4.63 -25.35 7.13
N GLY A 71 4.39 -26.16 6.09
CA GLY A 71 4.30 -25.66 4.71
C GLY A 71 3.60 -26.66 3.80
N ASP A 72 3.82 -26.56 2.49
CA ASP A 72 3.25 -27.47 1.50
C ASP A 72 3.75 -28.93 1.65
N LEU A 73 4.88 -29.12 2.35
CA LEU A 73 5.55 -30.41 2.53
C LEU A 73 5.61 -30.82 4.02
N PRO A 74 5.58 -32.14 4.35
CA PRO A 74 5.46 -32.66 5.72
C PRO A 74 6.80 -32.65 6.50
N GLU A 75 7.40 -31.47 6.65
CA GLU A 75 8.55 -31.20 7.52
C GLU A 75 8.25 -29.96 8.37
N PHE A 76 8.54 -30.03 9.67
CA PHE A 76 8.04 -29.07 10.67
C PHE A 76 9.16 -28.52 11.52
N ALA A 77 9.00 -27.30 12.04
CA ALA A 77 9.95 -26.74 13.00
C ALA A 77 9.23 -26.05 14.17
N LEU A 78 9.85 -26.06 15.35
CA LEU A 78 9.39 -25.28 16.49
C LEU A 78 10.19 -23.97 16.55
N TYR A 79 9.49 -22.85 16.71
CA TYR A 79 10.11 -21.60 17.13
C TYR A 79 9.75 -21.32 18.58
N LEU A 80 10.76 -21.30 19.45
CA LEU A 80 10.66 -21.05 20.89
C LEU A 80 11.63 -19.91 21.21
N PRO A 81 11.19 -18.64 21.08
CA PRO A 81 12.06 -17.46 20.95
C PRO A 81 13.49 -17.75 20.47
N GLY A 82 13.57 -18.22 19.22
CA GLY A 82 14.75 -18.82 18.60
C GLY A 82 14.46 -20.22 18.05
N MET A 83 15.46 -20.84 17.41
CA MET A 83 15.34 -22.18 16.82
C MET A 83 15.10 -23.26 17.89
N GLY A 84 13.85 -23.74 17.99
CA GLY A 84 13.41 -24.75 18.94
C GLY A 84 13.58 -26.20 18.46
N GLY A 85 13.81 -26.43 17.16
CA GLY A 85 14.09 -27.75 16.59
C GLY A 85 13.34 -28.02 15.28
N ASN A 86 13.73 -29.06 14.55
CA ASN A 86 13.16 -29.52 13.29
C ASN A 86 12.70 -30.99 13.43
N ILE A 87 11.55 -31.32 12.81
CA ILE A 87 10.93 -32.64 12.75
C ILE A 87 10.88 -33.09 11.28
N LYS A 88 11.51 -34.23 10.98
CA LYS A 88 11.46 -34.87 9.66
C LYS A 88 10.62 -36.15 9.71
N THR A 89 9.85 -36.39 8.65
CA THR A 89 9.03 -37.60 8.46
C THR A 89 9.50 -38.36 7.21
N GLY A 90 9.68 -39.66 7.31
CA GLY A 90 10.21 -40.50 6.22
C GLY A 90 9.68 -41.93 6.24
N ILE A 91 9.90 -42.68 5.18
CA ILE A 91 9.44 -44.07 5.02
C ILE A 91 10.55 -44.98 4.53
N ILE A 92 10.48 -46.26 4.90
CA ILE A 92 11.40 -47.33 4.49
C ILE A 92 10.60 -48.56 4.07
N LYS A 93 10.96 -49.18 2.94
CA LYS A 93 10.45 -50.48 2.49
C LYS A 93 11.51 -51.19 1.64
N ASN A 94 11.74 -52.48 1.91
CA ASN A 94 12.66 -53.34 1.16
C ASN A 94 14.06 -52.73 0.91
N GLY A 95 14.65 -52.08 1.93
CA GLY A 95 15.95 -51.42 1.84
C GLY A 95 15.94 -50.03 1.19
N ASN A 96 14.89 -49.65 0.47
CA ASN A 96 14.72 -48.30 -0.06
C ASN A 96 14.14 -47.36 1.00
N SER A 97 14.57 -46.09 1.02
CA SER A 97 14.05 -45.09 1.95
C SER A 97 13.92 -43.70 1.33
N LYS A 98 12.96 -42.92 1.83
CA LYS A 98 12.63 -41.58 1.30
C LYS A 98 12.07 -40.67 2.40
N TRP A 99 12.48 -39.40 2.43
CA TRP A 99 11.80 -38.38 3.23
C TRP A 99 10.45 -38.04 2.58
N LEU A 100 9.38 -37.86 3.35
CA LEU A 100 8.05 -37.60 2.79
C LEU A 100 7.94 -36.24 2.06
N THR A 101 8.91 -35.36 2.26
CA THR A 101 9.08 -34.12 1.48
C THR A 101 9.48 -34.34 0.01
N THR A 102 9.85 -35.56 -0.38
CA THR A 102 10.12 -35.95 -1.78
C THR A 102 9.21 -37.08 -2.27
N ALA A 103 8.10 -37.34 -1.58
CA ALA A 103 7.09 -38.31 -2.02
C ALA A 103 6.46 -37.92 -3.37
N ALA A 104 6.05 -38.92 -4.16
CA ALA A 104 5.52 -38.73 -5.51
C ALA A 104 4.28 -37.81 -5.57
N LYS A 105 3.42 -37.88 -4.54
CA LYS A 105 2.27 -36.99 -4.41
C LYS A 105 2.04 -36.58 -2.96
N VAL A 106 1.95 -35.28 -2.73
CA VAL A 106 1.68 -34.64 -1.45
C VAL A 106 0.51 -33.67 -1.63
N THR A 107 -0.64 -33.97 -1.03
CA THR A 107 -1.75 -33.00 -0.95
C THR A 107 -1.76 -32.38 0.43
N ALA A 108 -1.43 -31.09 0.47
CA ALA A 108 -1.40 -30.26 1.67
C ALA A 108 -2.74 -29.49 1.79
N ARG A 109 -3.38 -29.60 2.96
CA ARG A 109 -4.63 -28.93 3.32
C ARG A 109 -4.40 -28.12 4.60
N TYR A 110 -4.53 -26.81 4.50
CA TYR A 110 -4.58 -25.91 5.66
C TYR A 110 -6.03 -25.62 6.01
N THR A 111 -6.51 -26.19 7.12
CA THR A 111 -7.71 -25.70 7.82
C THR A 111 -7.20 -24.67 8.83
N PRO A 112 -7.73 -23.44 8.92
CA PRO A 112 -7.15 -22.42 9.80
C PRO A 112 -6.78 -22.91 11.23
N GLY A 113 -5.48 -22.82 11.55
CA GLY A 113 -4.84 -23.32 12.77
C GLY A 113 -4.43 -24.81 12.78
N LYS A 114 -4.60 -25.56 11.69
CA LYS A 114 -4.29 -26.99 11.55
C LYS A 114 -3.69 -27.27 10.17
N MET A 115 -2.60 -28.05 10.13
CA MET A 115 -2.03 -28.50 8.86
C MET A 115 -2.27 -30.00 8.66
N GLN A 116 -2.75 -30.38 7.47
CA GLN A 116 -3.00 -31.77 7.11
C GLN A 116 -2.30 -32.14 5.80
N TYR A 117 -1.82 -33.38 5.72
CA TYR A 117 -1.17 -33.93 4.54
C TYR A 117 -1.75 -35.29 4.19
N GLU A 118 -2.02 -35.49 2.92
CA GLU A 118 -2.27 -36.79 2.31
C GLU A 118 -1.08 -37.14 1.40
N ILE A 119 -0.39 -38.24 1.72
CA ILE A 119 0.85 -38.67 1.06
C ILE A 119 0.60 -39.99 0.31
N GLU A 120 0.91 -40.01 -0.97
CA GLU A 120 0.94 -41.19 -1.83
C GLU A 120 2.36 -41.34 -2.43
N ASP A 121 2.91 -42.56 -2.38
CA ASP A 121 4.23 -42.89 -2.91
C ASP A 121 4.31 -44.38 -3.24
N GLU A 122 5.15 -44.77 -4.19
CA GLU A 122 5.36 -46.18 -4.56
C GLU A 122 5.79 -47.05 -3.37
N LEU A 123 6.53 -46.47 -2.41
CA LEU A 123 6.91 -47.15 -1.17
C LEU A 123 5.72 -47.43 -0.23
N LEU A 124 4.57 -46.79 -0.41
CA LEU A 124 3.33 -47.06 0.33
C LEU A 124 2.44 -48.12 -0.35
N GLY A 125 2.76 -48.51 -1.59
CA GLY A 125 1.92 -49.39 -2.42
C GLY A 125 0.72 -48.63 -2.99
N LYS A 126 -0.49 -49.19 -2.82
CA LYS A 126 -1.75 -48.49 -3.17
C LYS A 126 -2.31 -47.66 -2.00
N GLY A 127 -1.65 -47.68 -0.85
CA GLY A 127 -2.08 -46.98 0.34
C GLY A 127 -1.61 -45.53 0.41
N LYS A 128 -2.07 -44.85 1.46
CA LYS A 128 -1.71 -43.47 1.78
C LYS A 128 -1.44 -43.27 3.27
N LEU A 129 -0.57 -42.30 3.57
CA LEU A 129 -0.36 -41.78 4.92
C LEU A 129 -1.10 -40.46 5.07
N LEU A 130 -1.77 -40.28 6.21
CA LEU A 130 -2.41 -39.03 6.60
C LEU A 130 -1.65 -38.47 7.80
N ILE A 131 -1.20 -37.22 7.72
CA ILE A 131 -0.51 -36.52 8.82
C ILE A 131 -1.32 -35.29 9.19
N THR A 132 -1.63 -35.10 10.47
CA THR A 132 -2.29 -33.89 11.00
C THR A 132 -1.41 -33.26 12.07
N VAL A 133 -1.15 -31.97 11.96
CA VAL A 133 -0.27 -31.17 12.83
C VAL A 133 -1.05 -30.04 13.47
N LEU A 134 -0.88 -29.88 14.78
CA LEU A 134 -1.45 -28.80 15.59
C LEU A 134 -0.40 -28.25 16.55
N ALA A 135 -0.51 -26.96 16.88
CA ALA A 135 0.08 -26.44 18.12
C ALA A 135 -0.74 -26.94 19.33
N MET A 136 -0.08 -27.19 20.46
CA MET A 136 -0.78 -27.59 21.70
C MET A 136 -1.58 -26.42 22.28
N ALA A 137 -2.76 -26.71 22.86
CA ALA A 137 -3.63 -25.70 23.45
C ALA A 137 -3.03 -25.01 24.69
N ASN A 138 -2.36 -25.79 25.55
CA ASN A 138 -1.95 -25.36 26.90
C ASN A 138 -0.43 -25.41 27.12
N ALA A 139 0.37 -25.52 26.06
CA ALA A 139 1.82 -25.60 26.15
C ALA A 139 2.50 -25.07 24.87
N GLU A 140 3.73 -24.57 25.00
CA GLU A 140 4.58 -24.22 23.85
C GLU A 140 5.13 -25.51 23.20
N GLY A 141 4.30 -26.18 22.40
CA GLY A 141 4.62 -27.46 21.78
C GLY A 141 3.76 -27.82 20.57
N VAL A 142 4.15 -28.90 19.89
CA VAL A 142 3.49 -29.49 18.72
C VAL A 142 2.93 -30.87 19.05
N ILE A 143 1.73 -31.16 18.53
CA ILE A 143 1.13 -32.49 18.54
C ILE A 143 0.84 -32.93 17.10
N ILE A 144 1.33 -34.11 16.74
CA ILE A 144 1.20 -34.70 15.41
C ILE A 144 0.46 -36.03 15.53
N LYS A 145 -0.57 -36.22 14.70
CA LYS A 145 -1.27 -37.49 14.50
C LYS A 145 -0.94 -38.04 13.12
N ILE A 146 -0.66 -39.34 13.03
CA ILE A 146 -0.34 -40.04 11.78
C ILE A 146 -1.22 -41.29 11.65
N ASP A 147 -1.98 -41.37 10.57
CA ASP A 147 -2.81 -42.53 10.23
C ASP A 147 -2.32 -43.16 8.93
N ALA A 148 -2.59 -44.46 8.76
CA ALA A 148 -2.30 -45.19 7.54
C ALA A 148 -3.57 -45.89 6.99
N GLN A 149 -3.75 -45.79 5.67
CA GLN A 149 -4.88 -46.37 4.95
C GLN A 149 -4.39 -47.23 3.79
N GLN A 150 -4.74 -48.51 3.81
CA GLN A 150 -4.43 -49.51 2.77
C GLN A 150 -2.93 -49.62 2.40
N ILE A 151 -2.02 -49.31 3.33
CA ILE A 151 -0.58 -49.44 3.08
C ILE A 151 -0.16 -50.92 3.04
N ASP A 152 0.85 -51.21 2.22
CA ASP A 152 1.44 -52.53 2.10
C ASP A 152 2.18 -52.96 3.39
N THR A 153 2.16 -54.26 3.67
CA THR A 153 2.96 -54.90 4.72
C THR A 153 4.46 -54.68 4.52
N GLY A 154 5.19 -54.45 5.62
CA GLY A 154 6.65 -54.22 5.59
C GLY A 154 7.07 -52.76 5.41
N THR A 155 6.13 -51.84 5.18
CA THR A 155 6.38 -50.40 5.19
C THR A 155 6.61 -49.90 6.62
N ARG A 156 7.70 -49.16 6.85
CA ARG A 156 8.07 -48.59 8.15
C ARG A 156 8.13 -47.06 8.07
N LEU A 157 7.69 -46.39 9.11
CA LEU A 157 7.77 -44.93 9.28
C LEU A 157 9.04 -44.59 10.05
N VAL A 158 9.66 -43.47 9.69
CA VAL A 158 10.76 -42.86 10.42
C VAL A 158 10.33 -41.46 10.84
N LEU A 159 10.46 -41.19 12.15
CA LEU A 159 10.29 -39.87 12.72
C LEU A 159 11.62 -39.44 13.31
N ALA A 160 12.13 -38.27 12.93
CA ALA A 160 13.36 -37.71 13.45
C ALA A 160 13.13 -36.31 14.02
N TYR A 161 13.81 -35.99 15.12
CA TYR A 161 13.75 -34.69 15.78
C TYR A 161 15.14 -34.25 16.25
N GLY A 162 15.45 -32.96 16.11
CA GLY A 162 16.65 -32.36 16.68
C GLY A 162 16.90 -30.95 16.15
N ALA A 163 18.17 -30.55 16.04
CA ALA A 163 18.57 -29.22 15.57
C ALA A 163 17.93 -28.04 16.35
N ALA A 164 17.66 -28.21 17.65
CA ALA A 164 17.30 -27.12 18.55
C ALA A 164 18.56 -26.37 18.99
N SER A 165 18.59 -25.03 18.91
CA SER A 165 19.77 -24.25 19.30
C SER A 165 19.49 -22.96 20.06
N GLY A 166 18.22 -22.52 20.11
CA GLY A 166 17.84 -21.23 20.69
C GLY A 166 18.39 -20.02 19.91
N ARG A 167 18.89 -20.24 18.69
CA ARG A 167 19.42 -19.17 17.83
C ARG A 167 18.30 -18.25 17.35
N ASN A 168 18.47 -16.95 17.53
CA ASN A 168 17.60 -15.93 16.97
C ASN A 168 17.85 -15.69 15.47
N PHE A 169 16.81 -15.23 14.78
CA PHE A 169 16.80 -14.92 13.34
C PHE A 169 16.54 -13.41 13.11
N SER A 170 16.70 -12.90 11.88
CA SER A 170 16.69 -11.44 11.59
C SER A 170 15.33 -10.80 11.88
N ARG A 171 14.25 -11.52 11.58
CA ARG A 171 12.85 -11.19 11.88
C ARG A 171 12.11 -12.42 12.38
N ASN A 172 12.70 -13.11 13.36
CA ASN A 172 12.12 -14.27 14.03
C ASN A 172 11.81 -15.47 13.12
N GLY A 173 12.38 -15.54 11.91
CA GLY A 173 12.09 -16.58 10.92
C GLY A 173 10.81 -16.29 10.13
N ASP A 174 10.51 -15.01 9.89
CA ASP A 174 9.37 -14.64 9.05
C ASP A 174 9.68 -14.74 7.55
N MET A 175 8.66 -15.07 6.76
CA MET A 175 8.77 -15.24 5.32
C MET A 175 9.02 -13.88 4.64
N GLY A 176 10.02 -13.85 3.77
CA GLY A 176 10.52 -12.64 3.10
C GLY A 176 11.85 -12.19 3.72
N PRO A 177 11.87 -11.65 4.96
CA PRO A 177 13.09 -11.15 5.60
C PRO A 177 14.09 -12.23 6.05
N ASP A 178 13.63 -13.43 6.45
CA ASP A 178 14.49 -14.58 6.77
C ASP A 178 14.30 -15.69 5.71
N PRO A 179 15.37 -16.38 5.30
CA PRO A 179 15.26 -17.48 4.33
C PRO A 179 14.73 -18.76 4.98
N GLU A 180 13.89 -19.53 4.27
CA GLU A 180 13.31 -20.82 4.71
C GLU A 180 14.33 -21.74 5.43
N SER A 181 15.56 -21.76 4.92
CA SER A 181 16.65 -22.59 5.42
C SER A 181 17.07 -22.37 6.88
N VAL A 182 16.62 -21.30 7.56
CA VAL A 182 16.88 -21.11 9.01
C VAL A 182 16.21 -22.18 9.88
N PHE A 183 15.17 -22.85 9.37
CA PHE A 183 14.44 -23.92 10.06
C PHE A 183 14.92 -25.34 9.73
N TYR A 184 15.91 -25.48 8.84
CA TYR A 184 16.40 -26.81 8.43
C TYR A 184 17.08 -27.55 9.58
N MET A 185 17.05 -28.89 9.54
CA MET A 185 17.83 -29.74 10.43
C MET A 185 19.31 -29.66 10.04
N ARG A 186 20.05 -28.72 10.64
CA ARG A 186 21.45 -28.44 10.29
C ARG A 186 22.46 -28.92 11.35
N PRO A 187 23.68 -29.32 10.95
CA PRO A 187 24.76 -29.66 11.88
C PRO A 187 25.06 -28.57 12.92
N GLU A 188 25.11 -27.28 12.53
CA GLU A 188 25.45 -26.21 13.47
C GLU A 188 24.42 -26.02 14.60
N TYR A 189 23.18 -26.48 14.42
CA TYR A 189 22.14 -26.43 15.45
C TYR A 189 22.09 -27.68 16.33
N CYS A 190 22.93 -28.69 16.08
CA CYS A 190 22.99 -29.91 16.89
C CYS A 190 24.10 -29.86 17.95
N LYS A 191 24.98 -28.86 17.89
CA LYS A 191 26.09 -28.67 18.83
C LYS A 191 25.56 -28.38 20.25
N ASN A 192 26.11 -29.10 21.23
CA ASN A 192 25.76 -28.99 22.66
C ASN A 192 24.30 -29.42 22.99
N ASN A 193 23.68 -30.24 22.14
CA ASN A 193 22.38 -30.85 22.44
C ASN A 193 22.58 -32.13 23.27
N GLU A 194 22.04 -32.14 24.48
CA GLU A 194 22.18 -33.25 25.42
C GLU A 194 20.81 -33.94 25.56
N TYR A 195 20.71 -35.20 25.10
CA TYR A 195 19.48 -35.99 25.16
C TYR A 195 19.53 -37.01 26.29
N THR A 196 18.48 -37.05 27.10
CA THR A 196 18.16 -38.18 27.99
C THR A 196 16.98 -38.94 27.38
N ILE A 197 17.14 -40.24 27.14
CA ILE A 197 16.12 -41.12 26.56
C ILE A 197 15.59 -42.09 27.61
N ASN A 198 14.27 -42.30 27.63
CA ASN A 198 13.61 -43.38 28.36
C ASN A 198 12.62 -44.08 27.42
N ASN A 199 13.06 -45.16 26.77
CA ASN A 199 12.29 -45.88 25.74
C ASN A 199 11.80 -44.97 24.60
N ASN A 200 10.54 -44.53 24.65
CA ASN A 200 9.90 -43.66 23.67
C ASN A 200 9.74 -42.20 24.15
N GLU A 201 10.15 -41.91 25.38
CA GLU A 201 10.22 -40.55 25.93
C GLU A 201 11.64 -39.98 25.76
N PHE A 202 11.74 -38.67 25.58
CA PHE A 202 13.02 -37.97 25.63
C PHE A 202 12.92 -36.63 26.39
N SER A 203 14.06 -36.19 26.90
CA SER A 203 14.32 -34.81 27.32
C SER A 203 15.57 -34.31 26.62
N LEU A 204 15.55 -33.08 26.12
CA LEU A 204 16.63 -32.40 25.41
C LEU A 204 16.97 -31.11 26.16
N GLN A 205 18.23 -30.99 26.60
CA GLN A 205 18.84 -29.72 26.98
C GLN A 205 19.52 -29.08 25.77
N PHE A 206 19.26 -27.81 25.50
CA PHE A 206 19.88 -27.07 24.39
C PHE A 206 20.12 -25.59 24.76
N GLY A 207 20.82 -24.87 23.88
CA GLY A 207 21.06 -23.43 23.99
C GLY A 207 22.30 -23.07 24.81
N ALA A 208 23.35 -22.60 24.13
CA ALA A 208 24.65 -22.32 24.76
C ALA A 208 24.64 -21.09 25.70
N ALA A 209 23.88 -20.04 25.36
CA ALA A 209 23.81 -18.80 26.15
C ALA A 209 22.76 -18.85 27.28
N LYS A 210 21.69 -19.63 27.07
CA LYS A 210 20.63 -19.87 28.06
C LYS A 210 20.14 -21.31 27.85
N LYS A 211 20.39 -22.17 28.85
CA LYS A 211 19.88 -23.53 28.85
C LYS A 211 18.35 -23.53 28.77
N GLN A 212 17.82 -24.32 27.86
CA GLN A 212 16.39 -24.54 27.65
C GLN A 212 16.12 -26.04 27.57
N TRP A 213 14.90 -26.44 27.91
CA TRP A 213 14.47 -27.84 27.93
C TRP A 213 13.29 -28.08 27.00
N ILE A 214 13.33 -29.18 26.26
CA ILE A 214 12.21 -29.72 25.49
C ILE A 214 12.03 -31.19 25.87
N GLY A 215 10.79 -31.62 26.08
CA GLY A 215 10.44 -33.02 26.29
C GLY A 215 9.47 -33.50 25.22
N GLY A 216 9.43 -34.80 24.98
CA GLY A 216 8.47 -35.36 24.04
C GLY A 216 8.28 -36.87 24.16
N VAL A 217 7.22 -37.36 23.52
CA VAL A 217 6.83 -38.77 23.47
C VAL A 217 6.65 -39.17 22.01
N PHE A 218 7.41 -40.17 21.58
CA PHE A 218 7.29 -40.80 20.26
C PHE A 218 6.35 -42.02 20.32
N PRO A 219 5.79 -42.45 19.17
CA PRO A 219 4.96 -43.65 19.09
C PRO A 219 5.75 -44.98 19.12
N ALA A 220 7.08 -44.92 19.18
CA ALA A 220 7.97 -46.06 19.36
C ALA A 220 9.27 -45.63 20.08
N ALA A 221 10.13 -46.60 20.41
CA ALA A 221 11.42 -46.32 21.03
C ALA A 221 12.30 -45.39 20.16
N VAL A 222 12.96 -44.42 20.80
CA VAL A 222 13.88 -43.48 20.16
C VAL A 222 15.33 -43.87 20.40
N LYS A 223 16.21 -43.50 19.46
CA LYS A 223 17.67 -43.62 19.59
C LYS A 223 18.37 -42.33 19.17
N ILE A 224 19.55 -42.10 19.74
CA ILE A 224 20.44 -40.99 19.32
C ILE A 224 21.21 -41.41 18.06
N VAL A 225 21.25 -40.51 17.09
CA VAL A 225 21.83 -40.68 15.74
C VAL A 225 22.54 -39.38 15.33
N ASN A 226 23.38 -39.41 14.30
CA ASN A 226 24.15 -38.25 13.84
C ASN A 226 23.44 -37.53 12.67
N VAL A 227 23.25 -36.22 12.80
CA VAL A 227 22.61 -35.36 11.78
C VAL A 227 23.32 -35.39 10.41
N ASN A 228 24.62 -35.71 10.37
CA ASN A 228 25.37 -35.80 9.11
C ASN A 228 24.90 -36.95 8.19
N ALA A 229 24.10 -37.89 8.71
CA ALA A 229 23.47 -38.98 7.94
C ALA A 229 21.99 -38.69 7.58
N ALA A 230 21.52 -37.44 7.69
CA ALA A 230 20.13 -37.06 7.48
C ALA A 230 19.71 -36.93 6.00
N GLU A 231 20.54 -37.32 5.04
CA GLU A 231 20.21 -37.35 3.60
C GLU A 231 19.15 -38.39 3.27
N SER A 232 19.12 -39.54 3.97
CA SER A 232 18.05 -40.55 3.85
C SER A 232 17.58 -41.05 5.23
N PRO A 233 16.31 -41.46 5.38
CA PRO A 233 15.84 -42.04 6.65
C PRO A 233 16.60 -43.30 7.08
N LEU A 234 17.02 -44.14 6.13
CA LEU A 234 17.75 -45.37 6.43
C LEU A 234 19.18 -45.09 6.93
N HIS A 235 19.92 -44.21 6.26
CA HIS A 235 21.28 -43.85 6.69
C HIS A 235 21.26 -43.16 8.06
N LEU A 236 20.29 -42.28 8.31
CA LEU A 236 20.12 -41.65 9.62
C LEU A 236 19.96 -42.70 10.72
N LEU A 237 19.10 -43.70 10.51
CA LEU A 237 18.91 -44.80 11.44
C LEU A 237 20.13 -45.74 11.55
N GLN A 238 21.01 -45.80 10.57
CA GLN A 238 22.23 -46.61 10.61
C GLN A 238 23.42 -45.88 11.25
N SER A 239 23.32 -44.56 11.45
CA SER A 239 24.37 -43.76 12.08
C SER A 239 24.46 -43.97 13.60
N ASN A 240 25.66 -43.74 14.15
CA ASN A 240 25.93 -43.79 15.59
C ASN A 240 25.81 -42.39 16.22
N ALA A 241 25.56 -42.34 17.53
CA ALA A 241 25.62 -41.11 18.31
C ALA A 241 27.06 -40.54 18.35
N ASP A 242 27.17 -39.22 18.25
CA ASP A 242 28.42 -38.45 18.24
C ASP A 242 28.09 -36.97 18.60
N SER A 243 29.08 -36.08 18.59
CA SER A 243 29.07 -34.64 18.86
C SER A 243 27.98 -33.77 18.18
N LEU A 244 27.21 -34.32 17.24
CA LEU A 244 26.12 -33.66 16.52
C LEU A 244 24.80 -34.46 16.61
N PRO A 245 24.27 -34.68 17.82
CA PRO A 245 23.17 -35.62 18.04
C PRO A 245 21.81 -35.07 17.60
N VAL A 246 21.02 -35.96 17.00
CA VAL A 246 19.56 -35.86 16.85
C VAL A 246 18.94 -37.19 17.28
N ILE A 247 17.63 -37.25 17.47
CA ILE A 247 16.92 -38.49 17.80
C ILE A 247 16.07 -38.97 16.64
N ALA A 248 15.95 -40.29 16.49
CA ALA A 248 15.06 -40.91 15.52
C ALA A 248 14.37 -42.15 16.11
N ALA A 249 13.13 -42.39 15.67
CA ALA A 249 12.38 -43.61 15.92
C ALA A 249 12.02 -44.29 14.59
N GLU A 250 12.09 -45.62 14.58
CA GLU A 250 11.58 -46.47 13.50
C GLU A 250 10.30 -47.15 13.99
N ILE A 251 9.20 -47.03 13.22
CA ILE A 251 7.87 -47.48 13.63
C ILE A 251 7.29 -48.40 12.56
N THR A 252 6.88 -49.60 12.96
CA THR A 252 6.07 -50.49 12.13
C THR A 252 4.67 -49.91 12.01
N ILE A 253 4.31 -49.46 10.81
CA ILE A 253 3.01 -48.83 10.56
C ILE A 253 1.95 -49.92 10.41
N LYS A 254 0.77 -49.70 10.99
CA LYS A 254 -0.40 -50.55 10.80
C LYS A 254 -1.58 -49.73 10.32
N ASN A 255 -2.39 -50.36 9.46
CA ASN A 255 -3.62 -49.75 8.96
C ASN A 255 -4.62 -49.56 10.11
N LYS A 256 -5.26 -48.39 10.18
CA LYS A 256 -6.28 -48.00 11.19
C LYS A 256 -5.80 -47.90 12.65
N GLU A 257 -4.50 -47.97 12.94
CA GLU A 257 -3.94 -47.67 14.28
C GLU A 257 -3.27 -46.27 14.25
N PRO A 258 -3.87 -45.21 14.85
CA PRO A 258 -3.30 -43.88 14.82
C PRO A 258 -2.06 -43.75 15.71
N LEU A 259 -0.98 -43.23 15.16
CA LEU A 259 0.26 -42.92 15.86
C LEU A 259 0.26 -41.45 16.27
N TYR A 260 0.86 -41.13 17.42
CA TYR A 260 0.99 -39.75 17.89
C TYR A 260 2.43 -39.40 18.31
N LEU A 261 2.84 -38.18 18.02
CA LEU A 261 4.10 -37.58 18.46
C LEU A 261 3.81 -36.24 19.14
N SER A 262 4.20 -36.09 20.41
CA SER A 262 4.16 -34.83 21.15
C SER A 262 5.57 -34.32 21.44
N ILE A 263 5.82 -33.03 21.20
CA ILE A 263 7.07 -32.36 21.57
C ILE A 263 6.72 -30.97 22.12
N ALA A 264 7.16 -30.66 23.35
CA ALA A 264 6.86 -29.39 24.00
C ALA A 264 8.04 -28.87 24.84
N LYS A 265 8.13 -27.56 24.98
CA LYS A 265 9.01 -26.90 25.94
C LYS A 265 8.72 -27.39 27.37
N LYS A 266 9.77 -27.43 28.18
CA LYS A 266 9.73 -27.76 29.61
C LYS A 266 10.53 -26.72 30.40
N ASP A 267 10.22 -26.58 31.68
CA ASP A 267 11.00 -25.73 32.59
C ASP A 267 12.30 -26.41 33.05
N SER A 268 12.31 -27.74 33.11
CA SER A 268 13.45 -28.57 33.51
C SER A 268 13.48 -29.91 32.77
N ALA A 269 14.51 -30.71 33.00
CA ALA A 269 14.43 -32.15 32.80
C ALA A 269 13.22 -32.72 33.57
N GLY A 270 12.47 -33.63 32.96
CA GLY A 270 11.26 -34.19 33.57
C GLY A 270 10.46 -35.08 32.61
N THR A 271 9.44 -35.74 33.14
CA THR A 271 8.55 -36.62 32.37
C THR A 271 7.62 -35.83 31.44
N THR A 272 7.14 -36.50 30.39
CA THR A 272 6.13 -35.94 29.48
C THR A 272 4.80 -36.65 29.66
N ASP A 273 3.69 -35.92 29.48
CA ASP A 273 2.36 -36.49 29.61
C ASP A 273 2.17 -37.60 28.55
N LYS A 274 1.72 -38.76 29.03
CA LYS A 274 1.51 -39.97 28.24
C LYS A 274 0.12 -40.02 27.60
N ASN A 275 -0.79 -39.13 27.98
CA ASN A 275 -2.10 -38.97 27.35
C ASN A 275 -2.02 -38.19 26.02
N VAL A 276 -1.16 -38.66 25.11
CA VAL A 276 -0.82 -37.97 23.85
C VAL A 276 -2.06 -37.78 22.96
N ALA A 277 -2.99 -38.74 22.97
CA ALA A 277 -4.27 -38.63 22.25
C ALA A 277 -5.23 -37.59 22.87
N GLY A 278 -5.20 -37.41 24.20
CA GLY A 278 -5.91 -36.33 24.89
C GLY A 278 -5.39 -34.96 24.47
N ILE A 279 -4.07 -34.77 24.48
CA ILE A 279 -3.42 -33.53 24.02
C ILE A 279 -3.85 -33.16 22.60
N PHE A 280 -3.95 -34.13 21.69
CA PHE A 280 -4.43 -33.90 20.32
C PHE A 280 -5.89 -33.43 20.28
N LYS A 281 -6.77 -34.03 21.09
CA LYS A 281 -8.19 -33.66 21.19
C LYS A 281 -8.37 -32.25 21.75
N ASP A 282 -7.59 -31.89 22.77
CA ASP A 282 -7.64 -30.57 23.41
C ASP A 282 -7.13 -29.49 22.45
N ALA A 283 -6.04 -29.76 21.72
CA ALA A 283 -5.52 -28.89 20.67
C ALA A 283 -6.55 -28.62 19.55
N GLU A 284 -7.19 -29.66 19.01
CA GLU A 284 -8.22 -29.48 17.96
C GLU A 284 -9.45 -28.75 18.52
N THR A 285 -9.83 -28.99 19.78
CA THR A 285 -10.97 -28.31 20.43
C THR A 285 -10.69 -26.83 20.64
N ALA A 286 -9.48 -26.47 21.11
CA ALA A 286 -9.05 -25.09 21.25
C ALA A 286 -9.03 -24.37 19.90
N ARG A 287 -8.46 -25.01 18.86
CA ARG A 287 -8.46 -24.49 17.49
C ARG A 287 -9.88 -24.29 16.95
N GLN A 288 -10.77 -25.27 17.11
CA GLN A 288 -12.16 -25.18 16.65
C GLN A 288 -12.92 -24.02 17.32
N LYS A 289 -12.64 -23.74 18.60
CA LYS A 289 -13.23 -22.59 19.32
C LYS A 289 -12.81 -21.24 18.73
N ILE A 290 -11.56 -21.11 18.27
CA ILE A 290 -11.04 -19.87 17.66
C ILE A 290 -11.51 -19.76 16.19
N ALA A 291 -11.27 -20.80 15.38
CA ALA A 291 -11.62 -20.82 13.97
C ALA A 291 -13.14 -20.73 13.74
N GLY A 292 -13.96 -21.40 14.57
CA GLY A 292 -15.42 -21.39 14.45
C GLY A 292 -16.10 -20.11 14.98
N ARG A 293 -15.33 -19.11 15.43
CA ARG A 293 -15.82 -17.85 16.01
C ARG A 293 -16.47 -16.93 14.98
N ILE A 294 -16.00 -16.97 13.74
CA ILE A 294 -16.45 -16.13 12.64
C ILE A 294 -16.72 -17.04 11.44
N LYS A 295 -17.97 -17.09 10.97
CA LYS A 295 -18.38 -17.93 9.85
C LYS A 295 -18.89 -17.08 8.72
N VAL A 296 -18.39 -17.33 7.51
CA VAL A 296 -18.69 -16.56 6.31
C VAL A 296 -19.20 -17.51 5.24
N GLN A 297 -20.39 -17.22 4.69
CA GLN A 297 -20.95 -17.96 3.57
C GLN A 297 -21.36 -16.97 2.48
N THR A 298 -20.78 -17.12 1.30
CA THR A 298 -21.03 -16.27 0.13
C THR A 298 -21.12 -17.14 -1.12
N PRO A 299 -21.56 -16.59 -2.27
CA PRO A 299 -21.53 -17.29 -3.56
C PRO A 299 -20.10 -17.49 -4.09
N ASP A 300 -19.11 -16.80 -3.51
CA ASP A 300 -17.72 -16.85 -3.91
C ASP A 300 -16.91 -17.78 -2.97
N PRO A 301 -16.46 -18.96 -3.44
CA PRO A 301 -15.77 -19.91 -2.59
C PRO A 301 -14.43 -19.37 -2.06
N TYR A 302 -13.82 -18.38 -2.71
CA TYR A 302 -12.56 -17.79 -2.24
C TYR A 302 -12.74 -16.90 -1.00
N ILE A 303 -13.96 -16.46 -0.69
CA ILE A 303 -14.25 -15.62 0.47
C ILE A 303 -14.67 -16.45 1.69
N ASN A 304 -15.17 -17.67 1.50
CA ASN A 304 -15.74 -18.49 2.59
C ASN A 304 -14.68 -18.99 3.60
N THR A 305 -13.40 -19.02 3.24
CA THR A 305 -12.29 -19.38 4.13
C THR A 305 -11.88 -18.25 5.11
N ILE A 306 -12.29 -17.00 4.85
CA ILE A 306 -11.74 -15.82 5.51
C ILE A 306 -12.07 -15.76 7.01
N GLY A 307 -13.27 -16.21 7.42
CA GLY A 307 -13.74 -16.11 8.81
C GLY A 307 -12.86 -16.90 9.78
N ALA A 308 -12.59 -18.16 9.45
CA ALA A 308 -11.71 -19.01 10.24
C ALA A 308 -10.24 -18.54 10.17
N ALA A 309 -9.78 -18.06 9.00
CA ALA A 309 -8.42 -17.53 8.83
C ALA A 309 -8.18 -16.27 9.69
N ILE A 310 -9.07 -15.28 9.62
CA ILE A 310 -8.93 -14.02 10.35
C ILE A 310 -9.07 -14.22 11.87
N GLY A 311 -9.93 -15.15 12.32
CA GLY A 311 -10.03 -15.52 13.73
C GLY A 311 -8.71 -16.06 14.29
N ILE A 312 -8.02 -16.94 13.55
CA ILE A 312 -6.71 -17.48 13.97
C ILE A 312 -5.61 -16.39 13.93
N ALA A 313 -5.58 -15.55 12.90
CA ALA A 313 -4.58 -14.48 12.79
C ALA A 313 -4.77 -13.38 13.86
N ALA A 314 -6.00 -12.99 14.16
CA ALA A 314 -6.34 -12.03 15.20
C ALA A 314 -6.07 -12.55 16.62
N ASP A 315 -6.20 -13.87 16.85
CA ASP A 315 -5.74 -14.49 18.08
C ASP A 315 -4.20 -14.55 18.18
N ALA A 316 -3.52 -14.77 17.05
CA ALA A 316 -2.05 -14.81 16.99
C ALA A 316 -1.39 -13.47 17.33
N ILE A 317 -2.00 -12.34 16.93
CA ILE A 317 -1.51 -11.00 17.31
C ILE A 317 -1.94 -10.58 18.73
N TRP A 318 -2.75 -11.36 19.43
CA TRP A 318 -3.05 -11.12 20.85
C TRP A 318 -1.96 -11.70 21.76
N GLU A 319 -1.68 -11.01 22.87
CA GLU A 319 -0.91 -11.50 24.00
C GLU A 319 -1.30 -10.62 25.20
N SER A 320 -1.84 -11.13 26.31
CA SER A 320 -2.26 -10.26 27.42
C SER A 320 -1.11 -9.33 27.86
N PRO A 321 -1.33 -8.00 28.02
CA PRO A 321 -2.63 -7.32 28.04
C PRO A 321 -3.00 -6.57 26.73
N SER A 322 -2.37 -6.84 25.60
CA SER A 322 -2.56 -6.01 24.39
C SER A 322 -2.34 -6.73 23.06
N PHE A 323 -2.86 -6.16 21.97
CA PHE A 323 -2.48 -6.56 20.62
C PHE A 323 -1.02 -6.18 20.33
N MET A 324 -0.31 -7.09 19.67
CA MET A 324 1.08 -6.98 19.21
C MET A 324 1.11 -6.34 17.81
N HIS A 325 2.23 -5.72 17.43
CA HIS A 325 2.39 -5.10 16.11
C HIS A 325 2.48 -6.12 14.95
N GLY A 326 2.80 -7.39 15.22
CA GLY A 326 2.73 -8.49 14.25
C GLY A 326 2.76 -9.85 14.93
N ALA A 327 2.30 -10.91 14.23
CA ALA A 327 2.29 -12.26 14.81
C ALA A 327 3.71 -12.87 14.90
N ILE A 328 4.57 -12.59 13.91
CA ILE A 328 5.91 -13.18 13.76
C ILE A 328 6.98 -12.07 13.61
N GLY A 329 7.07 -11.46 12.43
CA GLY A 329 7.88 -10.27 12.19
C GLY A 329 7.35 -9.11 13.01
N TRP A 330 8.26 -8.36 13.64
CA TRP A 330 7.93 -7.23 14.54
C TRP A 330 6.94 -7.56 15.66
N ARG A 331 6.89 -8.81 16.15
CA ARG A 331 6.10 -9.17 17.34
C ARG A 331 6.62 -8.46 18.60
N MET A 332 6.09 -7.27 18.85
CA MET A 332 6.39 -6.45 20.03
C MET A 332 5.20 -5.55 20.40
N ARG A 333 5.27 -4.95 21.60
CA ARG A 333 4.31 -3.96 22.09
C ARG A 333 4.57 -2.62 21.41
N LEU A 334 3.55 -2.10 20.73
CA LEU A 334 3.46 -0.73 20.24
C LEU A 334 1.96 -0.36 20.30
N ASN A 335 1.61 0.80 20.81
CA ASN A 335 0.22 1.26 20.83
C ASN A 335 -0.24 1.68 19.43
N GLY A 336 -1.56 1.70 19.22
CA GLY A 336 -2.20 2.48 18.15
C GLY A 336 -2.03 2.01 16.69
N TRP A 337 -1.16 1.04 16.42
CA TRP A 337 -1.20 0.24 15.20
C TRP A 337 -2.57 -0.44 15.04
N ARG A 338 -2.96 -0.75 13.79
CA ARG A 338 -4.37 -1.05 13.45
C ARG A 338 -4.86 -2.42 13.91
N GLY A 339 -4.04 -3.20 14.61
CA GLY A 339 -4.38 -4.55 15.06
C GLY A 339 -5.53 -4.65 16.07
N ALA A 340 -5.73 -3.67 16.96
CA ALA A 340 -6.79 -3.74 17.97
C ALA A 340 -8.19 -3.49 17.38
N TYR A 341 -8.31 -2.96 16.16
CA TYR A 341 -9.58 -2.94 15.41
C TYR A 341 -10.20 -4.34 15.23
N ALA A 342 -9.38 -5.41 15.24
CA ALA A 342 -9.88 -6.77 15.19
C ALA A 342 -10.61 -7.21 16.47
N ALA A 343 -10.48 -6.47 17.58
CA ALA A 343 -11.07 -6.88 18.85
C ALA A 343 -12.61 -6.86 18.80
N ASP A 344 -13.21 -5.69 18.60
CA ASP A 344 -14.67 -5.54 18.70
C ASP A 344 -15.43 -6.15 17.52
N VAL A 345 -14.94 -5.99 16.29
CA VAL A 345 -15.59 -6.58 15.10
C VAL A 345 -15.58 -8.12 15.11
N LEU A 346 -14.71 -8.73 15.91
CA LEU A 346 -14.67 -10.17 16.17
C LEU A 346 -15.16 -10.52 17.59
N GLY A 347 -15.86 -9.62 18.28
CA GLY A 347 -16.54 -9.84 19.58
C GLY A 347 -15.65 -10.00 20.82
N TRP A 348 -14.37 -9.61 20.76
CA TRP A 348 -13.40 -9.67 21.87
C TRP A 348 -13.35 -8.34 22.65
N HIS A 349 -14.49 -7.86 23.10
CA HIS A 349 -14.62 -6.60 23.87
C HIS A 349 -13.84 -6.63 25.20
N ASP A 350 -13.59 -7.83 25.74
CA ASP A 350 -12.75 -8.07 26.90
C ASP A 350 -11.28 -7.72 26.61
N ARG A 351 -10.72 -8.26 25.51
CA ARG A 351 -9.36 -7.94 25.04
C ARG A 351 -9.22 -6.47 24.66
N ALA A 352 -10.27 -5.87 24.07
CA ALA A 352 -10.33 -4.44 23.78
C ALA A 352 -10.17 -3.61 25.07
N ARG A 353 -11.04 -3.82 26.08
CA ARG A 353 -10.96 -3.12 27.36
C ARG A 353 -9.62 -3.34 28.07
N GLU A 354 -9.07 -4.55 28.04
CA GLU A 354 -7.76 -4.86 28.62
C GLU A 354 -6.64 -4.06 27.94
N HIS A 355 -6.62 -4.04 26.60
CA HIS A 355 -5.67 -3.25 25.81
C HIS A 355 -5.75 -1.75 26.13
N PHE A 356 -6.95 -1.17 26.07
CA PHE A 356 -7.13 0.27 26.31
C PHE A 356 -6.77 0.65 27.75
N ARG A 357 -7.19 -0.13 28.77
CA ARG A 357 -6.80 0.11 30.17
C ARG A 357 -5.30 -0.02 30.40
N ALA A 358 -4.65 -0.98 29.77
CA ALA A 358 -3.23 -1.20 29.94
C ALA A 358 -2.42 -0.02 29.36
N TYR A 359 -2.84 0.52 28.21
CA TYR A 359 -2.22 1.71 27.63
C TYR A 359 -2.63 3.03 28.30
N ALA A 360 -3.83 3.11 28.90
CA ALA A 360 -4.25 4.29 29.66
C ALA A 360 -3.33 4.57 30.86
N LYS A 361 -2.82 3.52 31.51
CA LYS A 361 -1.78 3.61 32.56
C LYS A 361 -0.45 4.17 32.06
N SER A 362 -0.20 4.12 30.76
CA SER A 362 1.02 4.60 30.09
C SER A 362 0.88 6.01 29.49
N GLN A 363 -0.24 6.71 29.75
CA GLN A 363 -0.37 8.12 29.40
C GLN A 363 0.35 9.01 30.41
N MET A 364 1.22 9.89 29.93
CA MET A 364 1.92 10.86 30.76
C MET A 364 0.95 11.88 31.35
N THR A 365 1.18 12.25 32.61
CA THR A 365 0.42 13.29 33.33
C THR A 365 1.26 14.52 33.67
N SER A 366 2.60 14.42 33.64
CA SER A 366 3.54 15.50 33.93
C SER A 366 4.84 15.37 33.11
N PRO A 367 5.54 16.48 32.83
CA PRO A 367 5.10 17.88 33.02
C PRO A 367 3.95 18.24 32.07
N ALA A 368 3.21 19.32 32.36
CA ALA A 368 2.05 19.75 31.56
C ALA A 368 2.42 20.09 30.10
N SER A 369 3.62 20.64 29.91
CA SER A 369 4.27 20.89 28.61
C SER A 369 5.78 20.76 28.77
N GLY A 370 6.52 20.82 27.67
CA GLY A 370 7.99 20.75 27.67
C GLY A 370 8.59 21.52 26.50
N PRO A 371 9.90 21.81 26.50
CA PRO A 371 10.56 22.47 25.39
C PRO A 371 10.59 21.58 24.13
N ILE A 372 10.59 22.24 22.98
CA ILE A 372 10.76 21.61 21.68
C ILE A 372 12.27 21.38 21.49
N VAL A 373 12.69 20.12 21.43
CA VAL A 373 14.11 19.74 21.35
C VAL A 373 14.31 18.74 20.22
N ALA A 374 14.90 19.20 19.12
CA ALA A 374 15.29 18.34 18.00
C ALA A 374 16.55 17.52 18.35
N ASP A 375 16.65 16.30 17.82
CA ASP A 375 17.77 15.40 18.09
C ASP A 375 18.99 15.74 17.19
N THR A 376 20.03 16.31 17.80
CA THR A 376 21.27 16.68 17.12
C THR A 376 22.13 15.48 16.71
N ALA A 377 21.97 14.31 17.35
CA ALA A 377 22.66 13.08 16.97
C ALA A 377 22.00 12.38 15.76
N LEU A 378 20.76 12.78 15.45
CA LEU A 378 19.95 12.34 14.32
C LEU A 378 19.66 13.51 13.36
N ASN A 379 20.61 14.44 13.21
CA ASN A 379 20.61 15.48 12.18
C ASN A 379 19.31 16.32 12.12
N LEU A 380 18.71 16.59 13.29
CA LEU A 380 17.49 17.37 13.51
C LEU A 380 16.21 16.81 12.85
N ALA A 381 16.25 15.61 12.28
CA ALA A 381 15.14 15.06 11.50
C ALA A 381 13.88 14.72 12.33
N ARG A 382 14.04 14.60 13.66
CA ARG A 382 13.00 14.30 14.64
C ARG A 382 13.35 14.83 16.03
N HIS A 383 12.42 14.76 16.97
CA HIS A 383 12.66 15.12 18.38
C HIS A 383 13.41 14.04 19.16
N ILE A 384 14.19 14.49 20.16
CA ILE A 384 14.93 13.59 21.04
C ILE A 384 13.98 12.77 21.91
N GLU A 385 14.21 11.45 22.00
CA GLU A 385 13.43 10.51 22.82
C GLU A 385 13.72 10.72 24.32
N LYS A 386 13.22 11.83 24.88
CA LYS A 386 13.43 12.22 26.27
C LYS A 386 12.13 12.77 26.88
N LEU A 387 11.74 12.17 28.01
CA LEU A 387 10.60 12.64 28.82
C LEU A 387 10.77 14.11 29.23
N GLY A 388 9.65 14.84 29.28
CA GLY A 388 9.60 16.25 29.61
C GLY A 388 9.94 17.21 28.48
N THR A 389 10.08 16.71 27.25
CA THR A 389 10.05 17.52 26.01
C THR A 389 8.60 17.74 25.54
N ALA A 390 8.38 18.59 24.54
CA ALA A 390 7.04 18.89 24.00
C ALA A 390 6.23 17.62 23.64
N VAL A 391 6.76 16.77 22.75
CA VAL A 391 6.18 15.47 22.38
C VAL A 391 6.02 14.60 23.62
N PHE A 392 7.06 14.40 24.42
CA PHE A 392 7.03 13.50 25.58
C PHE A 392 6.60 14.21 26.87
N SER A 393 5.41 14.83 26.84
CA SER A 393 4.76 15.56 27.96
C SER A 393 3.32 15.08 28.20
N SER A 394 2.61 15.70 29.17
CA SER A 394 1.26 15.31 29.58
C SER A 394 0.28 15.16 28.40
N GLY A 395 -0.32 13.98 28.29
CA GLY A 395 -1.22 13.55 27.23
C GLY A 395 -0.65 12.53 26.24
N TYR A 396 0.68 12.48 26.04
CA TYR A 396 1.36 11.43 25.25
C TYR A 396 1.17 10.04 25.88
N ILE A 397 0.86 9.04 25.05
CA ILE A 397 0.73 7.64 25.48
C ILE A 397 2.00 6.87 25.05
N SER A 398 2.70 6.26 26.01
CA SER A 398 3.90 5.49 25.70
C SER A 398 3.59 4.15 25.01
N ARG A 399 4.48 3.75 24.09
CA ARG A 399 4.39 2.53 23.28
C ARG A 399 4.23 1.20 24.04
N ASN A 400 4.57 1.17 25.33
CA ASN A 400 4.49 -0.02 26.16
C ASN A 400 3.34 0.12 27.18
N PRO A 401 2.54 -0.94 27.40
CA PRO A 401 1.43 -0.91 28.34
C PRO A 401 1.89 -0.91 29.81
N ASN A 402 0.94 -0.70 30.73
CA ASN A 402 1.08 -0.80 32.19
C ASN A 402 2.03 0.22 32.86
N GLY A 403 2.15 1.44 32.32
CA GLY A 403 2.91 2.52 32.96
C GLY A 403 4.41 2.50 32.70
N ASP A 404 4.86 1.81 31.65
CA ASP A 404 6.25 1.86 31.19
C ASP A 404 6.48 3.11 30.32
N PHE A 405 6.80 4.23 30.97
CA PHE A 405 7.01 5.54 30.34
C PHE A 405 8.34 5.66 29.58
N ARG A 406 8.58 4.80 28.59
CA ARG A 406 9.71 4.96 27.66
C ARG A 406 9.28 5.81 26.46
N PRO A 407 9.93 6.97 26.19
CA PRO A 407 9.63 7.78 25.01
C PRO A 407 9.95 7.00 23.73
N HIS A 408 9.25 7.32 22.65
CA HIS A 408 9.42 6.66 21.35
C HIS A 408 8.99 7.55 20.19
N HIS A 409 9.69 7.48 19.06
CA HIS A 409 9.43 8.31 17.88
C HIS A 409 8.10 8.04 17.15
N TYR A 410 7.58 6.81 17.16
CA TYR A 410 6.24 6.54 16.61
C TYR A 410 5.17 7.09 17.57
N ASP A 411 4.48 8.16 17.16
CA ASP A 411 3.30 8.66 17.83
C ASP A 411 2.03 8.10 17.17
N MET A 412 1.75 6.83 17.44
CA MET A 412 0.53 6.16 16.99
C MET A 412 -0.68 6.51 17.88
N ASN A 413 -0.64 7.61 18.65
CA ASN A 413 -1.68 7.93 19.63
C ASN A 413 -3.04 8.20 18.96
N LEU A 414 -3.06 8.86 17.80
CA LEU A 414 -4.27 9.04 16.99
C LEU A 414 -4.94 7.71 16.64
N GLY A 415 -4.16 6.74 16.15
CA GLY A 415 -4.67 5.39 15.83
C GLY A 415 -5.15 4.63 17.07
N PHE A 416 -4.53 4.82 18.24
CA PHE A 416 -5.00 4.23 19.51
C PHE A 416 -6.35 4.83 19.94
N ILE A 417 -6.49 6.15 19.82
CA ILE A 417 -7.69 6.88 20.23
C ILE A 417 -8.84 6.56 19.28
N ASP A 418 -8.61 6.47 17.97
CA ASP A 418 -9.68 6.07 17.04
C ASP A 418 -10.19 4.65 17.33
N GLN A 419 -9.30 3.70 17.60
CA GLN A 419 -9.65 2.34 18.04
C GLN A 419 -10.53 2.36 19.32
N LEU A 420 -10.21 3.21 20.30
CA LEU A 420 -11.00 3.38 21.52
C LEU A 420 -12.39 4.02 21.25
N LEU A 421 -12.48 4.98 20.34
CA LEU A 421 -13.74 5.61 19.96
C LEU A 421 -14.64 4.66 19.16
N TRP A 422 -14.06 3.80 18.32
CA TRP A 422 -14.78 2.70 17.69
C TRP A 422 -15.28 1.65 18.70
N HIS A 423 -14.51 1.35 19.75
CA HIS A 423 -14.96 0.49 20.85
C HIS A 423 -16.20 1.04 21.56
N PHE A 424 -16.27 2.36 21.80
CA PHE A 424 -17.46 3.00 22.35
C PHE A 424 -18.66 2.94 21.40
N ASN A 425 -18.47 3.23 20.11
CA ASN A 425 -19.53 3.06 19.10
C ASN A 425 -20.09 1.63 19.10
N TRP A 426 -19.20 0.63 19.17
CA TRP A 426 -19.59 -0.78 19.12
C TRP A 426 -20.34 -1.26 20.36
N THR A 427 -19.86 -0.87 21.56
CA THR A 427 -20.34 -1.41 22.84
C THR A 427 -21.40 -0.55 23.53
N GLY A 428 -21.39 0.76 23.30
CA GLY A 428 -22.21 1.71 24.04
C GLY A 428 -21.88 1.78 25.54
N ASP A 429 -20.65 1.40 25.94
CA ASP A 429 -20.22 1.32 27.33
C ASP A 429 -19.86 2.72 27.89
N THR A 430 -20.88 3.44 28.33
CA THR A 430 -20.73 4.78 28.93
C THR A 430 -20.00 4.77 30.27
N ALA A 431 -19.98 3.63 30.99
CA ALA A 431 -19.20 3.49 32.21
C ALA A 431 -17.69 3.42 31.88
N PHE A 432 -17.31 2.67 30.86
CA PHE A 432 -15.94 2.64 30.37
C PHE A 432 -15.52 3.95 29.68
N ALA A 433 -16.44 4.63 28.99
CA ALA A 433 -16.18 5.98 28.47
C ALA A 433 -15.88 6.97 29.61
N LYS A 434 -16.60 6.90 30.74
CA LYS A 434 -16.32 7.69 31.93
C LYS A 434 -14.99 7.34 32.60
N GLU A 435 -14.60 6.06 32.59
CA GLU A 435 -13.27 5.61 33.06
C GLU A 435 -12.14 6.20 32.20
N MET A 436 -12.33 6.25 30.87
CA MET A 436 -11.33 6.75 29.91
C MET A 436 -11.40 8.26 29.66
N TRP A 437 -12.40 8.97 30.20
CA TRP A 437 -12.58 10.41 30.00
C TRP A 437 -11.31 11.25 30.29
N PRO A 438 -10.56 11.02 31.39
CA PRO A 438 -9.33 11.76 31.65
C PRO A 438 -8.23 11.49 30.61
N LEU A 439 -8.25 10.34 29.93
CA LEU A 439 -7.30 10.02 28.87
C LEU A 439 -7.62 10.77 27.58
N LEU A 440 -8.90 10.77 27.18
CA LEU A 440 -9.38 11.45 25.96
C LEU A 440 -9.10 12.95 26.02
N THR A 441 -9.47 13.59 27.13
CA THR A 441 -9.32 15.04 27.33
C THR A 441 -7.86 15.48 27.36
N ARG A 442 -6.97 14.72 28.03
CA ARG A 442 -5.52 14.98 28.03
C ARG A 442 -4.86 14.74 26.67
N HIS A 443 -5.29 13.74 25.91
CA HIS A 443 -4.76 13.48 24.58
C HIS A 443 -5.12 14.61 23.61
N LEU A 444 -6.39 15.03 23.54
CA LEU A 444 -6.79 16.16 22.67
C LEU A 444 -6.08 17.47 23.03
N ALA A 445 -5.86 17.74 24.32
CA ALA A 445 -5.07 18.89 24.77
C ALA A 445 -3.57 18.77 24.43
N TRP A 446 -3.06 17.56 24.20
CA TRP A 446 -1.69 17.29 23.78
C TRP A 446 -1.53 17.38 22.26
N GLU A 447 -2.44 16.81 21.49
CA GLU A 447 -2.54 17.00 20.03
C GLU A 447 -2.54 18.48 19.68
N LYS A 448 -3.51 19.24 20.22
CA LYS A 448 -3.68 20.66 19.97
C LYS A 448 -2.40 21.46 20.28
N ARG A 449 -1.77 21.18 21.42
CA ARG A 449 -0.57 21.90 21.88
C ARG A 449 0.68 21.63 21.05
N ASN A 450 0.77 20.46 20.41
CA ASN A 450 1.99 20.06 19.69
C ASN A 450 1.87 20.18 18.17
N PHE A 451 0.67 19.99 17.59
CA PHE A 451 0.51 19.81 16.15
C PHE A 451 -0.45 20.81 15.47
N ASP A 452 -1.20 21.62 16.23
CA ASP A 452 -1.99 22.77 15.73
C ASP A 452 -1.66 24.00 16.60
N THR A 453 -0.39 24.41 16.53
CA THR A 453 0.22 25.43 17.41
C THR A 453 -0.14 26.86 17.05
N ASP A 454 -0.53 27.12 15.82
CA ASP A 454 -1.03 28.42 15.34
C ASP A 454 -2.56 28.54 15.44
N ASP A 455 -3.23 27.49 15.94
CA ASP A 455 -4.67 27.45 16.20
C ASP A 455 -5.49 27.76 14.94
N ASP A 456 -5.12 27.15 13.80
CA ASP A 456 -5.82 27.31 12.52
C ASP A 456 -6.87 26.20 12.28
N GLY A 457 -6.78 25.08 13.01
CA GLY A 457 -7.66 23.92 12.91
C GLY A 457 -7.13 22.82 11.99
N LEU A 458 -5.88 22.90 11.53
CA LEU A 458 -5.21 21.89 10.73
C LEU A 458 -3.95 21.41 11.44
N TYR A 459 -3.80 20.08 11.51
CA TYR A 459 -2.81 19.44 12.34
C TYR A 459 -1.64 18.90 11.50
N ASP A 460 -0.42 19.05 12.00
CA ASP A 460 0.77 18.30 11.53
C ASP A 460 0.66 16.81 11.90
N ALA A 461 1.53 15.96 11.34
CA ALA A 461 1.55 14.52 11.58
C ALA A 461 2.95 14.01 11.98
N TYR A 462 3.06 13.44 13.18
CA TYR A 462 4.33 12.95 13.73
C TYR A 462 4.39 11.40 13.72
N ALA A 463 4.56 10.78 12.54
CA ALA A 463 4.65 9.32 12.42
C ALA A 463 3.42 8.55 13.02
N ALA A 464 2.21 9.04 12.71
CA ALA A 464 0.94 8.58 13.27
C ALA A 464 0.13 7.61 12.37
N ILE A 465 0.69 7.17 11.24
CA ILE A 465 0.10 6.19 10.31
C ILE A 465 1.15 5.17 9.85
N TRP A 466 0.72 4.09 9.17
CA TRP A 466 1.64 3.01 8.77
C TRP A 466 2.74 3.45 7.79
N ALA A 467 2.45 4.39 6.88
CA ALA A 467 3.43 4.94 5.94
C ALA A 467 4.50 5.85 6.61
N SER A 468 4.63 5.83 7.94
CA SER A 468 5.38 6.82 8.71
C SER A 468 6.88 6.86 8.46
N ASP A 469 7.55 5.74 8.22
CA ASP A 469 9.03 5.61 8.26
C ASP A 469 9.79 6.62 7.39
N ALA A 470 9.17 7.18 6.35
CA ALA A 470 9.73 8.25 5.53
C ALA A 470 8.84 9.50 5.36
N LEU A 471 7.65 9.53 5.95
CA LEU A 471 6.80 10.72 5.90
C LEU A 471 7.33 11.82 6.81
N GLN A 472 7.37 13.04 6.26
CA GLN A 472 7.77 14.26 6.94
C GLN A 472 7.00 15.43 6.32
N TYR A 473 6.39 16.27 7.15
CA TYR A 473 5.54 17.36 6.70
C TYR A 473 6.06 18.74 7.14
N SER A 474 7.10 18.79 7.98
CA SER A 474 7.77 20.03 8.39
C SER A 474 6.78 21.11 8.87
N SER A 475 5.92 20.77 9.84
CA SER A 475 4.82 21.59 10.37
C SER A 475 3.64 21.83 9.41
N GLY A 476 3.54 21.08 8.32
CA GLY A 476 2.48 21.24 7.34
C GLY A 476 1.08 20.96 7.88
N ALA A 477 0.06 21.55 7.25
CA ALA A 477 -1.34 21.25 7.53
C ALA A 477 -1.73 19.93 6.83
N VAL A 478 -1.85 18.82 7.56
CA VAL A 478 -1.98 17.46 7.01
C VAL A 478 -3.42 16.95 7.05
N THR A 479 -3.92 16.44 5.92
CA THR A 479 -5.30 15.94 5.78
C THR A 479 -5.62 14.80 6.76
N HIS A 480 -4.78 13.77 6.87
CA HIS A 480 -5.10 12.60 7.68
C HIS A 480 -5.02 12.84 9.19
N SER A 481 -4.08 13.66 9.66
CA SER A 481 -3.96 14.02 11.09
C SER A 481 -5.13 14.91 11.54
N SER A 482 -5.45 15.92 10.71
CA SER A 482 -6.66 16.74 10.89
C SER A 482 -7.93 15.89 10.88
N ALA A 483 -7.96 14.80 10.10
CA ALA A 483 -9.11 13.89 10.05
C ALA A 483 -9.35 13.11 11.34
N TYR A 484 -8.30 12.51 11.90
CA TYR A 484 -8.41 11.88 13.22
C TYR A 484 -8.79 12.90 14.30
N ASN A 485 -8.18 14.09 14.30
CA ASN A 485 -8.49 15.13 15.27
C ASN A 485 -9.92 15.66 15.16
N TYR A 486 -10.48 15.82 13.95
CA TYR A 486 -11.91 16.11 13.75
C TYR A 486 -12.79 15.04 14.39
N ARG A 487 -12.56 13.77 14.03
CA ARG A 487 -13.37 12.64 14.52
C ARG A 487 -13.27 12.49 16.03
N ALA A 488 -12.08 12.65 16.59
CA ALA A 488 -11.86 12.55 18.03
C ALA A 488 -12.59 13.67 18.79
N ASN A 489 -12.49 14.93 18.34
CA ASN A 489 -13.26 16.04 18.93
C ASN A 489 -14.77 15.83 18.80
N LYS A 490 -15.26 15.42 17.62
CA LYS A 490 -16.69 15.09 17.37
C LYS A 490 -17.22 14.03 18.33
N MET A 491 -16.48 12.93 18.49
CA MET A 491 -16.89 11.81 19.34
C MET A 491 -16.73 12.12 20.84
N VAL A 492 -15.69 12.85 21.25
CA VAL A 492 -15.52 13.28 22.65
C VAL A 492 -16.62 14.27 23.06
N ALA A 493 -17.06 15.16 22.17
CA ALA A 493 -18.23 16.01 22.42
C ALA A 493 -19.51 15.19 22.66
N LEU A 494 -19.78 14.18 21.82
CA LEU A 494 -20.92 13.27 22.00
C LEU A 494 -20.85 12.48 23.32
N LEU A 495 -19.65 11.99 23.67
CA LEU A 495 -19.45 11.23 24.91
C LEU A 495 -19.63 12.10 26.16
N ALA A 496 -19.24 13.38 26.12
CA ALA A 496 -19.39 14.32 27.22
C ALA A 496 -20.86 14.43 27.68
N ASP A 497 -21.76 14.69 26.72
CA ASP A 497 -23.21 14.77 26.93
C ASP A 497 -23.76 13.47 27.55
N MET A 498 -23.21 12.31 27.16
CA MET A 498 -23.65 10.99 27.63
C MET A 498 -23.15 10.62 29.04
N ILE A 499 -22.06 11.22 29.53
CA ILE A 499 -21.46 10.91 30.85
C ILE A 499 -21.60 12.04 31.88
N GLY A 500 -22.13 13.20 31.48
CA GLY A 500 -22.40 14.37 32.32
C GLY A 500 -21.25 15.38 32.41
N GLU A 501 -20.47 15.53 31.34
CA GLU A 501 -19.32 16.44 31.23
C GLU A 501 -19.57 17.52 30.14
N ASP A 502 -18.80 18.62 30.12
CA ASP A 502 -18.98 19.69 29.12
C ASP A 502 -18.30 19.35 27.78
N GLY A 503 -19.10 19.05 26.75
CA GLY A 503 -18.64 18.79 25.38
C GLY A 503 -18.41 20.04 24.51
N SER A 504 -18.71 21.25 25.00
CA SER A 504 -18.87 22.44 24.16
C SER A 504 -17.58 22.93 23.49
N ALA A 505 -16.43 22.74 24.14
CA ALA A 505 -15.12 23.04 23.55
C ALA A 505 -14.79 22.09 22.38
N TYR A 506 -14.95 20.78 22.60
CA TYR A 506 -14.69 19.74 21.60
C TYR A 506 -15.62 19.87 20.40
N LYS A 507 -16.89 20.26 20.60
CA LYS A 507 -17.82 20.54 19.49
C LYS A 507 -17.33 21.71 18.62
N LYS A 508 -16.95 22.83 19.24
CA LYS A 508 -16.41 24.01 18.51
C LYS A 508 -15.14 23.66 17.75
N GLU A 509 -14.27 22.84 18.33
CA GLU A 509 -13.03 22.41 17.69
C GLU A 509 -13.31 21.49 16.49
N ALA A 510 -14.23 20.53 16.61
CA ALA A 510 -14.66 19.71 15.47
C ALA A 510 -15.26 20.57 14.33
N GLU A 511 -16.10 21.57 14.67
CA GLU A 511 -16.63 22.52 13.69
C GLU A 511 -15.52 23.37 13.04
N LYS A 512 -14.51 23.79 13.81
CA LYS A 512 -13.33 24.51 13.31
C LYS A 512 -12.51 23.69 12.32
N ILE A 513 -12.12 22.47 12.70
CA ILE A 513 -11.32 21.56 11.86
C ILE A 513 -12.07 21.24 10.55
N LEU A 514 -13.36 20.91 10.62
CA LEU A 514 -14.17 20.60 9.44
C LEU A 514 -14.29 21.77 8.46
N ASN A 515 -14.36 23.01 8.98
CA ASN A 515 -14.35 24.22 8.15
C ASN A 515 -12.97 24.48 7.56
N ALA A 516 -11.89 24.29 8.33
CA ALA A 516 -10.53 24.51 7.87
C ALA A 516 -10.14 23.53 6.75
N ILE A 517 -10.39 22.23 6.92
CA ILE A 517 -10.01 21.19 5.95
C ILE A 517 -10.77 21.35 4.62
N ASN A 518 -12.06 21.67 4.66
CA ASN A 518 -12.87 21.91 3.46
C ASN A 518 -12.58 23.27 2.78
N LYS A 519 -11.93 24.21 3.48
CA LYS A 519 -11.51 25.51 2.93
C LYS A 519 -10.10 25.48 2.33
N VAL A 520 -9.17 24.78 2.97
CA VAL A 520 -7.74 24.82 2.65
C VAL A 520 -7.27 23.62 1.84
N LEU A 521 -7.78 22.42 2.16
CA LEU A 521 -7.27 21.16 1.63
C LEU A 521 -8.20 20.53 0.56
N TRP A 522 -9.51 20.80 0.57
CA TRP A 522 -10.42 20.31 -0.48
C TRP A 522 -10.22 21.01 -1.84
N MET A 523 -9.69 20.27 -2.83
CA MET A 523 -9.46 20.77 -4.19
C MET A 523 -10.69 20.52 -5.08
N LYS A 524 -11.65 21.45 -5.05
CA LYS A 524 -12.92 21.36 -5.81
C LYS A 524 -12.74 21.03 -7.30
N ASP A 525 -11.69 21.53 -7.95
CA ASP A 525 -11.43 21.30 -9.37
C ASP A 525 -10.94 19.88 -9.68
N LYS A 526 -10.25 19.24 -8.73
CA LYS A 526 -9.80 17.84 -8.79
C LYS A 526 -10.79 16.84 -8.20
N GLY A 527 -11.64 17.27 -7.24
CA GLY A 527 -12.56 16.39 -6.53
C GLY A 527 -11.88 15.51 -5.48
N VAL A 528 -10.83 16.01 -4.81
CA VAL A 528 -10.10 15.27 -3.78
C VAL A 528 -9.48 16.24 -2.77
N TYR A 529 -9.24 15.80 -1.53
CA TYR A 529 -8.40 16.52 -0.58
C TYR A 529 -6.93 16.49 -1.01
N ALA A 530 -6.19 17.57 -0.77
CA ALA A 530 -4.74 17.58 -0.91
C ALA A 530 -4.09 16.66 0.13
N GLU A 531 -2.81 16.32 -0.06
CA GLU A 531 -2.07 15.58 0.97
C GLU A 531 -1.83 16.46 2.21
N PHE A 532 -1.16 17.59 1.97
CA PHE A 532 -0.87 18.60 2.98
C PHE A 532 -0.66 19.96 2.30
N LYS A 533 -0.54 21.00 3.13
CA LYS A 533 -0.04 22.32 2.74
C LYS A 533 1.20 22.68 3.55
N ASP A 534 2.26 23.14 2.89
CA ASP A 534 3.50 23.59 3.55
C ASP A 534 3.24 24.74 4.54
N ALA A 535 3.92 24.70 5.69
CA ALA A 535 3.97 25.82 6.63
C ALA A 535 5.08 26.85 6.32
N LEU A 536 6.14 26.41 5.64
CA LEU A 536 7.33 27.21 5.27
C LEU A 536 7.32 27.64 3.80
N GLY A 537 8.21 28.59 3.45
CA GLY A 537 8.44 29.07 2.10
C GLY A 537 7.17 29.62 1.44
N GLU A 538 6.92 29.21 0.21
CA GLU A 538 5.75 29.62 -0.61
C GLU A 538 4.41 28.99 -0.14
N LYS A 539 4.41 28.18 0.94
CA LYS A 539 3.22 27.54 1.53
C LYS A 539 2.36 26.78 0.51
N LEU A 540 3.04 25.99 -0.34
CA LEU A 540 2.45 25.26 -1.45
C LEU A 540 1.50 24.14 -0.97
N LEU A 541 0.62 23.71 -1.88
CA LEU A 541 -0.34 22.63 -1.65
C LEU A 541 0.11 21.38 -2.41
N HIS A 542 0.30 20.25 -1.72
CA HIS A 542 0.66 18.99 -2.35
C HIS A 542 -0.58 18.33 -2.98
N LYS A 543 -0.80 18.61 -4.28
CA LYS A 543 -2.06 18.31 -4.98
C LYS A 543 -2.28 16.85 -5.39
N ASN A 544 -1.42 15.92 -5.01
CA ASN A 544 -1.46 14.53 -5.45
C ASN A 544 -1.49 13.60 -4.23
N PRO A 545 -2.63 13.55 -3.51
CA PRO A 545 -2.76 12.79 -2.27
C PRO A 545 -2.45 11.30 -2.44
N ALA A 546 -1.95 10.71 -1.36
CA ALA A 546 -1.88 9.27 -1.18
C ALA A 546 -3.27 8.67 -0.90
N VAL A 547 -3.38 7.34 -0.95
CA VAL A 547 -4.64 6.68 -0.60
C VAL A 547 -5.03 6.89 0.87
N TRP A 548 -4.07 7.10 1.79
CA TRP A 548 -4.35 7.35 3.21
C TRP A 548 -5.07 8.67 3.48
N SER A 549 -4.72 9.74 2.76
CA SER A 549 -5.45 11.02 2.84
C SER A 549 -6.90 10.88 2.37
N ILE A 550 -7.14 9.96 1.44
CA ILE A 550 -8.48 9.65 0.94
C ILE A 550 -9.26 8.79 1.93
N TYR A 551 -8.74 7.62 2.31
CA TYR A 551 -9.49 6.71 3.18
C TYR A 551 -9.69 7.28 4.59
N HIS A 552 -8.77 8.10 5.13
CA HIS A 552 -8.99 8.78 6.41
C HIS A 552 -10.03 9.91 6.33
N SER A 553 -10.10 10.69 5.24
CA SER A 553 -11.14 11.72 5.09
C SER A 553 -12.56 11.13 5.00
N ILE A 554 -12.69 9.89 4.52
CA ILE A 554 -13.95 9.16 4.44
C ILE A 554 -14.28 8.42 5.75
N ASP A 555 -13.36 7.60 6.30
CA ASP A 555 -13.58 6.82 7.54
C ASP A 555 -13.66 7.69 8.81
N SER A 556 -13.35 8.98 8.69
CA SER A 556 -13.46 10.01 9.75
C SER A 556 -14.62 10.99 9.58
N ASP A 557 -15.57 10.72 8.68
CA ASP A 557 -16.77 11.55 8.43
C ASP A 557 -16.51 13.03 8.02
N ILE A 558 -15.40 13.34 7.34
CA ILE A 558 -15.14 14.70 6.82
C ILE A 558 -15.78 14.91 5.46
N ALA A 559 -15.69 13.91 4.60
CA ALA A 559 -16.24 13.95 3.26
C ALA A 559 -17.77 13.73 3.29
N ASP A 560 -18.54 14.61 2.65
CA ASP A 560 -19.93 14.32 2.31
C ASP A 560 -20.04 13.22 1.23
N GLU A 561 -21.25 12.75 0.91
CA GLU A 561 -21.44 11.63 -0.03
C GLU A 561 -20.89 11.93 -1.44
N PHE A 562 -20.92 13.20 -1.88
CA PHE A 562 -20.40 13.62 -3.18
C PHE A 562 -18.87 13.74 -3.14
N GLN A 563 -18.32 14.33 -2.08
CA GLN A 563 -16.86 14.41 -1.87
C GLN A 563 -16.25 13.01 -1.79
N ALA A 564 -16.88 12.08 -1.07
CA ALA A 564 -16.45 10.69 -0.98
C ALA A 564 -16.48 10.00 -2.35
N TYR A 565 -17.55 10.19 -3.14
CA TYR A 565 -17.62 9.68 -4.51
C TYR A 565 -16.50 10.24 -5.40
N GLN A 566 -16.27 11.56 -5.35
CA GLN A 566 -15.22 12.20 -6.15
C GLN A 566 -13.80 11.74 -5.73
N CYS A 567 -13.55 11.56 -4.44
CA CYS A 567 -12.32 10.96 -3.92
C CYS A 567 -12.09 9.53 -4.46
N ILE A 568 -13.14 8.71 -4.57
CA ILE A 568 -13.06 7.38 -5.19
C ILE A 568 -12.78 7.49 -6.69
N GLN A 569 -13.38 8.46 -7.39
CA GLN A 569 -13.03 8.73 -8.79
C GLN A 569 -11.56 9.17 -8.95
N TYR A 570 -10.97 9.88 -8.00
CA TYR A 570 -9.53 10.17 -8.03
C TYR A 570 -8.70 8.88 -7.91
N ILE A 571 -9.04 7.94 -7.03
CA ILE A 571 -8.34 6.64 -6.95
C ILE A 571 -8.39 5.94 -8.32
N ASN A 572 -9.59 5.74 -8.86
CA ASN A 572 -9.82 5.02 -10.11
C ASN A 572 -9.11 5.64 -11.32
N ASN A 573 -8.92 6.97 -11.32
CA ASN A 573 -8.40 7.71 -12.48
C ASN A 573 -6.97 8.28 -12.31
N SER A 574 -6.36 8.19 -11.12
CA SER A 574 -5.06 8.84 -10.84
C SER A 574 -4.10 8.00 -10.00
N ILE A 575 -4.56 6.95 -9.30
CA ILE A 575 -3.67 5.97 -8.68
C ILE A 575 -3.45 4.81 -9.67
N PRO A 576 -2.21 4.44 -10.03
CA PRO A 576 -1.98 3.40 -11.03
C PRO A 576 -2.44 2.02 -10.57
N HIS A 577 -3.11 1.30 -11.46
CA HIS A 577 -3.62 -0.05 -11.21
C HIS A 577 -2.62 -1.09 -11.74
N ILE A 578 -2.15 -1.97 -10.86
CA ILE A 578 -1.21 -3.05 -11.13
C ILE A 578 -2.00 -4.34 -11.40
N PRO A 579 -2.00 -4.90 -12.63
CA PRO A 579 -2.81 -6.07 -12.96
C PRO A 579 -2.38 -7.34 -12.20
N ILE A 580 -3.34 -8.02 -11.57
CA ILE A 580 -3.14 -9.32 -10.93
C ILE A 580 -3.57 -10.41 -11.91
N LYS A 581 -2.59 -10.97 -12.62
CA LYS A 581 -2.79 -12.09 -13.55
C LYS A 581 -2.00 -13.33 -13.08
N ALA A 582 -2.60 -14.51 -13.22
CA ALA A 582 -1.97 -15.79 -12.89
C ALA A 582 -2.65 -16.95 -13.63
N LYS A 583 -1.89 -18.02 -13.91
CA LYS A 583 -2.43 -19.27 -14.43
C LYS A 583 -3.44 -19.88 -13.44
N GLY A 584 -4.64 -20.18 -13.94
CA GLY A 584 -5.76 -20.67 -13.13
C GLY A 584 -6.61 -19.58 -12.47
N LEU A 585 -6.29 -18.30 -12.70
CA LEU A 585 -7.11 -17.16 -12.28
C LEU A 585 -7.93 -16.64 -13.47
N GLN A 586 -9.21 -16.32 -13.24
CA GLN A 586 -10.12 -15.75 -14.25
C GLN A 586 -10.81 -14.51 -13.70
N GLY A 587 -10.73 -13.40 -14.44
CA GLY A 587 -11.29 -12.10 -14.05
C GLY A 587 -10.24 -10.99 -14.11
N ASP A 588 -10.71 -9.75 -14.19
CA ASP A 588 -9.88 -8.54 -14.27
C ASP A 588 -9.51 -8.04 -12.87
N PHE A 589 -8.60 -8.75 -12.22
CA PHE A 589 -8.12 -8.41 -10.87
C PHE A 589 -6.95 -7.43 -10.93
N TYR A 590 -6.83 -6.57 -9.92
CA TYR A 590 -5.74 -5.60 -9.81
C TYR A 590 -5.44 -5.24 -8.34
N THR A 591 -4.30 -4.60 -8.12
CA THR A 591 -3.95 -3.93 -6.87
C THR A 591 -3.39 -2.53 -7.16
N ILE A 592 -3.12 -1.73 -6.15
CA ILE A 592 -2.58 -0.37 -6.27
C ILE A 592 -1.39 -0.19 -5.32
N SER A 593 -0.46 0.70 -5.66
CA SER A 593 0.53 1.18 -4.69
C SER A 593 -0.10 2.24 -3.78
N THR A 594 0.42 2.41 -2.57
CA THR A 594 -0.09 3.41 -1.62
C THR A 594 0.09 4.84 -2.14
N THR A 595 1.15 5.07 -2.92
CA THR A 595 1.40 6.29 -3.71
C THR A 595 2.09 5.98 -5.04
N ASN A 596 2.01 6.92 -5.99
CA ASN A 596 2.85 6.98 -7.20
C ASN A 596 3.95 8.05 -7.09
N TRP A 597 4.32 8.42 -5.86
CA TRP A 597 5.31 9.47 -5.62
C TRP A 597 6.72 9.03 -6.00
N MET A 598 7.58 9.98 -6.39
CA MET A 598 8.95 9.70 -6.79
C MET A 598 9.96 10.68 -6.16
N PRO A 599 11.15 10.22 -5.73
CA PRO A 599 11.69 8.86 -5.92
C PRO A 599 10.98 7.77 -5.10
N TYR A 600 11.24 6.48 -5.39
CA TYR A 600 10.70 5.38 -4.60
C TYR A 600 11.34 5.33 -3.21
N THR A 601 10.52 5.33 -2.17
CA THR A 601 10.96 5.23 -0.77
C THR A 601 10.09 4.25 0.01
N TRP A 602 10.72 3.55 0.96
CA TRP A 602 10.07 2.62 1.89
C TRP A 602 8.94 3.30 2.68
N SER A 603 7.90 2.54 3.04
CA SER A 603 6.64 2.95 3.70
C SER A 603 5.71 3.83 2.86
N ILE A 604 6.23 4.76 2.06
CA ILE A 604 5.45 5.70 1.22
C ILE A 604 4.87 5.01 -0.02
N ASN A 605 5.66 4.17 -0.68
CA ASN A 605 5.39 3.69 -2.04
C ASN A 605 4.97 2.21 -2.13
N ASN A 606 4.83 1.52 -1.01
CA ASN A 606 4.67 0.07 -1.02
C ASN A 606 3.33 -0.39 -1.64
N VAL A 607 3.25 -1.68 -2.00
CA VAL A 607 1.97 -2.36 -2.21
C VAL A 607 1.62 -3.11 -0.92
N ALA A 608 0.80 -2.47 -0.07
CA ALA A 608 0.60 -2.87 1.32
C ALA A 608 -0.85 -3.31 1.60
N LEU A 609 -1.05 -4.52 2.14
CA LEU A 609 -2.39 -5.12 2.28
C LEU A 609 -3.32 -4.30 3.18
N ALA A 610 -2.81 -3.76 4.28
CA ALA A 610 -3.61 -2.92 5.19
C ALA A 610 -4.18 -1.67 4.52
N GLU A 611 -3.40 -1.03 3.66
CA GLU A 611 -3.78 0.17 2.90
C GLU A 611 -4.87 -0.17 1.87
N LEU A 612 -4.75 -1.33 1.21
CA LEU A 612 -5.73 -1.85 0.26
C LEU A 612 -7.06 -2.20 0.94
N MET A 613 -7.02 -2.79 2.13
CA MET A 613 -8.21 -3.11 2.93
C MET A 613 -8.91 -1.83 3.43
N HIS A 614 -8.16 -0.81 3.87
CA HIS A 614 -8.74 0.48 4.29
C HIS A 614 -9.30 1.26 3.10
N THR A 615 -8.61 1.26 1.96
CA THR A 615 -9.11 1.85 0.71
C THR A 615 -10.42 1.18 0.26
N SER A 616 -10.50 -0.15 0.35
CA SER A 616 -11.72 -0.89 0.02
C SER A 616 -12.88 -0.54 0.98
N LEU A 617 -12.60 -0.39 2.28
CA LEU A 617 -13.58 0.09 3.27
C LEU A 617 -14.11 1.49 2.92
N ALA A 618 -13.23 2.43 2.57
CA ALA A 618 -13.62 3.77 2.13
C ALA A 618 -14.45 3.76 0.83
N MET A 619 -14.14 2.87 -0.12
CA MET A 619 -14.95 2.68 -1.32
C MET A 619 -16.37 2.18 -1.01
N TRP A 620 -16.54 1.25 -0.05
CA TRP A 620 -17.87 0.83 0.45
C TRP A 620 -18.60 1.97 1.19
N GLN A 621 -17.89 2.74 2.01
CA GLN A 621 -18.47 3.89 2.73
C GLN A 621 -19.02 4.92 1.74
N GLY A 622 -18.24 5.31 0.72
CA GLY A 622 -18.66 6.16 -0.40
C GLY A 622 -19.58 5.51 -1.45
N GLY A 623 -20.02 4.26 -1.25
CA GLY A 623 -21.08 3.61 -2.03
C GLY A 623 -20.65 2.88 -3.32
N ASN A 624 -19.35 2.80 -3.64
CA ASN A 624 -18.86 2.10 -4.81
C ASN A 624 -18.60 0.60 -4.52
N ASN A 625 -19.69 -0.14 -4.22
CA ASN A 625 -19.63 -1.53 -3.75
C ASN A 625 -18.93 -2.51 -4.71
N GLU A 626 -19.09 -2.35 -6.03
CA GLU A 626 -18.53 -3.30 -7.00
C GLU A 626 -16.99 -3.16 -7.07
N GLU A 627 -16.49 -1.93 -7.10
CA GLU A 627 -15.04 -1.65 -7.11
C GLU A 627 -14.39 -1.99 -5.76
N ALA A 628 -15.06 -1.63 -4.66
CA ALA A 628 -14.64 -1.99 -3.31
C ALA A 628 -14.44 -3.51 -3.17
N PHE A 629 -15.42 -4.31 -3.61
CA PHE A 629 -15.30 -5.76 -3.59
C PHE A 629 -14.22 -6.26 -4.55
N THR A 630 -14.03 -5.62 -5.71
CA THR A 630 -13.02 -6.00 -6.70
C THR A 630 -11.61 -5.82 -6.16
N LEU A 631 -11.28 -4.64 -5.62
CA LEU A 631 -9.97 -4.38 -4.99
C LEU A 631 -9.73 -5.29 -3.77
N TRP A 632 -10.75 -5.44 -2.92
CA TRP A 632 -10.68 -6.27 -1.71
C TRP A 632 -10.41 -7.74 -2.05
N LYS A 633 -11.23 -8.32 -2.93
CA LYS A 633 -11.09 -9.71 -3.41
C LYS A 633 -9.76 -9.92 -4.13
N SER A 634 -9.33 -8.98 -4.98
CA SER A 634 -8.05 -9.07 -5.70
C SER A 634 -6.88 -9.20 -4.72
N SER A 635 -6.89 -8.38 -3.66
CA SER A 635 -5.87 -8.36 -2.62
C SER A 635 -5.85 -9.66 -1.79
N LEU A 636 -7.02 -10.22 -1.45
CA LEU A 636 -7.12 -11.48 -0.74
C LEU A 636 -6.75 -12.70 -1.59
N LEU A 637 -7.10 -12.71 -2.89
CA LEU A 637 -6.63 -13.71 -3.84
C LEU A 637 -5.09 -13.70 -3.92
N GLU A 638 -4.48 -12.52 -3.95
CA GLU A 638 -3.04 -12.36 -3.92
C GLU A 638 -2.44 -12.96 -2.64
N SER A 639 -2.88 -12.49 -1.47
CA SER A 639 -2.27 -12.84 -0.19
C SER A 639 -2.55 -14.29 0.24
N MET A 640 -3.78 -14.75 0.10
CA MET A 640 -4.24 -16.04 0.68
C MET A 640 -4.14 -17.23 -0.28
N TYR A 641 -4.15 -16.99 -1.60
CA TYR A 641 -4.23 -18.05 -2.62
C TYR A 641 -3.09 -18.06 -3.66
N MET A 642 -2.42 -16.93 -3.88
CA MET A 642 -1.26 -16.80 -4.78
C MET A 642 0.07 -16.56 -4.04
N GLY A 643 0.02 -16.11 -2.80
CA GLY A 643 1.14 -15.84 -1.91
C GLY A 643 1.81 -17.11 -1.38
N GLY A 644 2.88 -16.96 -0.61
CA GLY A 644 3.70 -18.06 -0.12
C GLY A 644 3.10 -18.89 1.00
N SER A 645 2.04 -18.40 1.61
CA SER A 645 1.43 -18.95 2.81
C SER A 645 -0.10 -18.97 2.66
N PRO A 646 -0.77 -20.12 2.85
CA PRO A 646 -2.22 -20.22 2.70
C PRO A 646 -2.93 -19.42 3.79
N GLY A 647 -3.99 -18.71 3.42
CA GLY A 647 -4.83 -17.94 4.37
C GLY A 647 -4.09 -16.84 5.12
N ASN A 648 -3.02 -16.30 4.54
CA ASN A 648 -2.13 -15.30 5.13
C ASN A 648 -2.67 -13.87 4.99
N PHE A 649 -2.38 -13.03 5.98
CA PHE A 649 -2.58 -11.58 5.93
C PHE A 649 -1.21 -10.87 5.98
N HIS A 650 -0.46 -10.91 4.88
CA HIS A 650 0.87 -10.29 4.84
C HIS A 650 0.81 -8.76 4.91
N GLN A 651 1.90 -8.08 5.31
CA GLN A 651 1.96 -6.62 5.20
C GLN A 651 2.30 -6.17 3.77
N ILE A 652 3.36 -6.74 3.18
CA ILE A 652 3.87 -6.33 1.87
C ILE A 652 3.52 -7.40 0.84
N SER A 653 2.96 -6.98 -0.29
CA SER A 653 2.57 -7.85 -1.40
C SER A 653 3.77 -8.27 -2.27
N THR A 654 3.62 -9.38 -2.99
CA THR A 654 4.54 -9.77 -4.08
C THR A 654 4.68 -8.68 -5.16
N TYR A 655 3.65 -7.84 -5.35
CA TYR A 655 3.65 -6.75 -6.33
C TYR A 655 4.45 -5.51 -5.89
N ASP A 656 5.02 -5.50 -4.68
CA ASP A 656 6.00 -4.50 -4.27
C ASP A 656 7.32 -4.68 -5.03
N ALA A 657 7.60 -3.79 -5.98
CA ALA A 657 8.75 -3.89 -6.88
C ALA A 657 10.12 -3.89 -6.19
N ALA A 658 10.23 -3.45 -4.94
CA ALA A 658 11.50 -3.32 -4.21
C ALA A 658 11.71 -4.41 -3.14
N ARG A 659 10.65 -4.99 -2.57
CA ARG A 659 10.71 -5.93 -1.43
C ARG A 659 10.09 -7.29 -1.71
N GLY A 660 9.03 -7.36 -2.51
CA GLY A 660 8.20 -8.55 -2.63
C GLY A 660 7.50 -8.94 -1.31
N GLU A 661 6.92 -10.16 -1.29
CA GLU A 661 6.09 -10.63 -0.18
C GLU A 661 6.83 -10.70 1.16
N ALA A 662 6.30 -10.01 2.19
CA ALA A 662 6.90 -9.99 3.53
C ALA A 662 5.90 -9.79 4.68
N TYR A 663 6.30 -10.32 5.84
CA TYR A 663 5.64 -10.23 7.16
C TYR A 663 4.29 -10.93 7.23
N ARG A 664 4.27 -12.20 7.70
CA ARG A 664 3.05 -13.02 7.76
C ARG A 664 2.15 -12.62 8.94
N ASP A 665 0.84 -12.65 8.69
CA ASP A 665 -0.23 -12.30 9.65
C ASP A 665 0.12 -11.06 10.48
N PHE A 666 0.40 -9.97 9.77
CA PHE A 666 0.79 -8.70 10.37
C PHE A 666 -0.44 -8.01 10.98
N ALA A 667 -0.26 -7.22 12.04
CA ALA A 667 -1.41 -6.77 12.83
C ALA A 667 -2.30 -5.76 12.08
N ASP A 668 -1.68 -4.86 11.31
CA ASP A 668 -2.41 -3.87 10.50
C ASP A 668 -3.34 -4.50 9.44
N PRO A 669 -2.88 -5.44 8.60
CA PRO A 669 -3.72 -6.18 7.65
C PRO A 669 -4.79 -7.01 8.35
N VAL A 670 -4.48 -7.64 9.49
CA VAL A 670 -5.46 -8.41 10.26
C VAL A 670 -6.58 -7.50 10.78
N GLY A 671 -6.25 -6.36 11.39
CA GLY A 671 -7.22 -5.37 11.85
C GLY A 671 -8.10 -4.82 10.73
N MET A 672 -7.49 -4.40 9.61
CA MET A 672 -8.24 -3.81 8.50
C MET A 672 -8.99 -4.84 7.65
N THR A 673 -8.54 -6.09 7.57
CA THR A 673 -9.33 -7.17 6.95
C THR A 673 -10.55 -7.51 7.80
N ALA A 674 -10.39 -7.57 9.13
CA ALA A 674 -11.51 -7.77 10.05
C ALA A 674 -12.56 -6.65 9.95
N ARG A 675 -12.13 -5.37 9.95
CA ARG A 675 -13.05 -4.24 9.74
C ARG A 675 -13.70 -4.25 8.36
N SER A 676 -12.94 -4.41 7.27
CA SER A 676 -13.48 -4.36 5.91
C SER A 676 -14.43 -5.54 5.60
N LEU A 677 -14.22 -6.71 6.20
CA LEU A 677 -15.18 -7.82 6.15
C LEU A 677 -16.53 -7.43 6.80
N VAL A 678 -16.48 -6.94 8.05
CA VAL A 678 -17.68 -6.75 8.88
C VAL A 678 -18.39 -5.42 8.57
N GLN A 679 -17.66 -4.30 8.56
CA GLN A 679 -18.18 -2.95 8.31
C GLN A 679 -18.27 -2.59 6.82
N GLY A 680 -17.49 -3.24 5.95
CA GLY A 680 -17.52 -3.04 4.50
C GLY A 680 -18.46 -4.03 3.81
N LEU A 681 -18.00 -5.27 3.59
CA LEU A 681 -18.74 -6.28 2.81
C LEU A 681 -20.11 -6.61 3.41
N PHE A 682 -20.18 -6.90 4.72
CA PHE A 682 -21.47 -7.13 5.41
C PHE A 682 -22.15 -5.84 5.88
N GLY A 683 -21.41 -4.72 5.94
CA GLY A 683 -21.96 -3.41 6.21
C GLY A 683 -22.51 -3.23 7.63
N ILE A 684 -21.98 -3.92 8.63
CA ILE A 684 -22.48 -3.89 10.01
C ILE A 684 -21.70 -2.84 10.81
N LEU A 685 -22.37 -1.74 11.16
CA LEU A 685 -21.81 -0.63 11.93
C LEU A 685 -22.73 -0.35 13.15
N PRO A 686 -22.44 -0.92 14.33
CA PRO A 686 -23.18 -0.57 15.54
C PRO A 686 -22.88 0.87 15.96
N ASP A 687 -23.94 1.57 16.35
CA ASP A 687 -23.95 2.88 17.02
C ASP A 687 -24.70 2.68 18.35
N ALA A 688 -24.10 1.85 19.20
CA ALA A 688 -24.65 1.43 20.49
C ALA A 688 -24.63 2.56 21.54
N LEU A 689 -23.93 3.67 21.26
CA LEU A 689 -24.06 4.92 21.99
C LEU A 689 -25.44 5.56 21.79
N ASN A 690 -25.98 5.52 20.57
CA ASN A 690 -27.30 6.07 20.24
C ASN A 690 -28.40 5.00 20.08
N ASP A 691 -28.23 3.82 20.69
CA ASP A 691 -29.20 2.70 20.64
C ASP A 691 -29.52 2.20 19.21
N LYS A 692 -28.56 2.31 18.28
CA LYS A 692 -28.73 1.95 16.85
C LYS A 692 -27.78 0.86 16.40
N LEU A 693 -28.25 0.07 15.43
CA LEU A 693 -27.47 -0.87 14.64
C LEU A 693 -27.66 -0.47 13.18
N LEU A 694 -26.68 0.23 12.59
CA LEU A 694 -26.68 0.52 11.17
C LEU A 694 -26.21 -0.72 10.42
N ILE A 695 -26.99 -1.14 9.43
CA ILE A 695 -26.59 -2.18 8.48
C ILE A 695 -26.76 -1.65 7.05
N LYS A 696 -25.65 -1.56 6.30
CA LYS A 696 -25.56 -1.05 4.92
C LYS A 696 -24.74 -2.04 4.06
N PRO A 697 -25.31 -3.18 3.62
CA PRO A 697 -24.52 -4.27 3.05
C PRO A 697 -23.74 -3.89 1.78
N GLY A 698 -22.45 -4.25 1.77
CA GLY A 698 -21.48 -3.96 0.71
C GLY A 698 -21.54 -4.90 -0.51
N PHE A 699 -22.52 -5.80 -0.60
CA PHE A 699 -22.51 -6.88 -1.59
C PHE A 699 -22.55 -6.39 -3.05
N PRO A 700 -21.87 -7.12 -3.97
CA PRO A 700 -22.09 -7.01 -5.41
C PRO A 700 -23.55 -7.25 -5.80
N LEU A 701 -24.07 -6.56 -6.82
CA LEU A 701 -25.48 -6.72 -7.25
C LEU A 701 -25.82 -8.14 -7.72
N SER A 702 -24.83 -8.87 -8.23
CA SER A 702 -24.95 -10.24 -8.73
C SER A 702 -25.13 -11.29 -7.62
N TRP A 703 -24.91 -10.93 -6.35
CA TRP A 703 -25.03 -11.85 -5.23
C TRP A 703 -26.49 -12.06 -4.85
N ASN A 704 -26.92 -13.33 -4.87
CA ASN A 704 -28.27 -13.74 -4.46
C ASN A 704 -28.32 -14.34 -3.04
N GLN A 705 -27.19 -14.48 -2.35
CA GLN A 705 -27.14 -14.93 -0.96
C GLN A 705 -25.84 -14.47 -0.30
N ALA A 706 -25.89 -14.21 1.01
CA ALA A 706 -24.71 -14.02 1.85
C ALA A 706 -25.08 -14.23 3.34
N ALA A 707 -24.18 -14.78 4.15
CA ALA A 707 -24.36 -14.90 5.58
C ALA A 707 -23.05 -14.69 6.35
N LEU A 708 -23.16 -14.09 7.52
CA LEU A 708 -22.10 -13.88 8.51
C LEU A 708 -22.64 -14.30 9.88
N SER A 709 -21.85 -15.05 10.64
CA SER A 709 -22.09 -15.29 12.06
C SER A 709 -20.86 -14.84 12.83
N THR A 710 -21.05 -13.94 13.79
CA THR A 710 -20.04 -13.50 14.77
C THR A 710 -20.62 -13.65 16.18
N PRO A 711 -19.83 -13.46 17.25
CA PRO A 711 -20.35 -13.48 18.62
C PRO A 711 -21.48 -12.47 18.88
N ASP A 712 -21.54 -11.39 18.11
CA ASP A 712 -22.47 -10.26 18.31
C ASP A 712 -23.68 -10.30 17.38
N ILE A 713 -23.64 -11.06 16.28
CA ILE A 713 -24.71 -11.04 15.27
C ILE A 713 -24.71 -12.28 14.36
N ASP A 714 -25.88 -12.88 14.17
CA ASP A 714 -26.17 -13.69 12.98
C ASP A 714 -26.85 -12.82 11.93
N PHE A 715 -26.28 -12.77 10.73
CA PHE A 715 -26.84 -12.10 9.55
C PHE A 715 -26.99 -13.11 8.41
N SER A 716 -28.15 -13.14 7.74
CA SER A 716 -28.29 -13.78 6.44
C SER A 716 -29.17 -12.98 5.49
N PHE A 717 -28.79 -12.99 4.21
CA PHE A 717 -29.49 -12.40 3.08
C PHE A 717 -29.72 -13.48 2.01
N ILE A 718 -30.92 -13.49 1.42
CA ILE A 718 -31.31 -14.31 0.26
C ILE A 718 -32.13 -13.44 -0.70
N ARG A 719 -31.89 -13.56 -2.00
CA ARG A 719 -32.64 -12.89 -3.08
C ARG A 719 -33.17 -13.91 -4.08
N ASN A 720 -34.48 -13.84 -4.30
CA ASN A 720 -35.23 -14.64 -5.26
C ASN A 720 -35.86 -13.71 -6.30
N GLY A 721 -35.11 -13.37 -7.33
CA GLY A 721 -35.53 -12.44 -8.39
C GLY A 721 -35.76 -11.02 -7.86
N LYS A 722 -37.03 -10.65 -7.66
CA LYS A 722 -37.46 -9.33 -7.12
C LYS A 722 -37.87 -9.38 -5.65
N LYS A 723 -37.67 -10.51 -4.97
CA LYS A 723 -37.91 -10.66 -3.53
C LYS A 723 -36.57 -10.77 -2.81
N ASP A 724 -36.31 -9.83 -1.89
CA ASP A 724 -35.13 -9.86 -1.02
C ASP A 724 -35.58 -10.20 0.42
N GLU A 725 -34.85 -11.10 1.08
CA GLU A 725 -35.14 -11.60 2.42
C GLU A 725 -33.92 -11.50 3.31
N TYR A 726 -34.08 -10.85 4.47
CA TYR A 726 -33.04 -10.69 5.47
C TYR A 726 -33.48 -11.29 6.81
N LYS A 727 -32.56 -11.99 7.47
CA LYS A 727 -32.70 -12.46 8.84
C LYS A 727 -31.51 -11.94 9.64
N ILE A 728 -31.79 -11.11 10.62
CA ILE A 728 -30.77 -10.45 11.44
C ILE A 728 -31.09 -10.71 12.91
N LYS A 729 -30.16 -11.33 13.64
CA LYS A 729 -30.31 -11.67 15.05
C LYS A 729 -29.13 -11.11 15.85
N PRO A 730 -29.27 -9.95 16.48
CA PRO A 730 -28.24 -9.36 17.32
C PRO A 730 -28.10 -10.09 18.66
N PHE A 731 -26.87 -10.11 19.18
CA PHE A 731 -26.47 -10.65 20.49
C PHE A 731 -25.70 -9.63 21.35
N PHE A 732 -25.61 -8.37 20.92
CA PHE A 732 -25.02 -7.27 21.69
C PHE A 732 -25.59 -7.16 23.12
N ASN A 733 -24.79 -6.64 24.05
CA ASN A 733 -25.19 -6.41 25.45
C ASN A 733 -26.43 -5.51 25.64
N LYS A 734 -26.81 -4.74 24.61
CA LYS A 734 -28.02 -3.91 24.57
C LYS A 734 -28.86 -4.29 23.34
N GLN A 735 -30.19 -4.22 23.47
CA GLN A 735 -31.06 -4.28 22.30
C GLN A 735 -30.98 -2.96 21.53
N LEU A 736 -30.49 -3.03 20.30
CA LEU A 736 -30.33 -1.90 19.38
C LEU A 736 -31.48 -1.85 18.38
N SER A 737 -31.94 -0.65 18.04
CA SER A 737 -32.88 -0.41 16.93
C SER A 737 -32.16 -0.58 15.59
N LEU A 738 -32.79 -1.22 14.61
CA LEU A 738 -32.16 -1.48 13.31
C LEU A 738 -32.40 -0.32 12.35
N GLN A 739 -31.32 0.25 11.82
CA GLN A 739 -31.32 1.15 10.67
C GLN A 739 -30.74 0.38 9.48
N LEU A 740 -31.61 -0.14 8.61
CA LEU A 740 -31.20 -0.98 7.48
C LEU A 740 -31.24 -0.15 6.18
N VAL A 741 -30.07 0.10 5.58
CA VAL A 741 -29.92 0.90 4.36
C VAL A 741 -29.55 -0.02 3.19
N LEU A 742 -30.38 -0.07 2.16
CA LEU A 742 -30.32 -1.09 1.11
C LEU A 742 -30.29 -0.48 -0.30
N ARG A 743 -29.42 -1.04 -1.16
CA ARG A 743 -29.43 -0.80 -2.62
C ARG A 743 -30.71 -1.41 -3.21
N ALA A 744 -31.42 -0.64 -4.04
CA ALA A 744 -32.67 -1.11 -4.63
C ALA A 744 -32.47 -2.15 -5.74
N ASN A 745 -33.35 -3.16 -5.77
CA ASN A 745 -33.42 -4.20 -6.81
C ASN A 745 -34.64 -4.01 -7.75
N GLY A 746 -35.26 -2.83 -7.72
CA GLY A 746 -36.36 -2.44 -8.60
C GLY A 746 -36.51 -0.92 -8.64
N ASN A 747 -37.22 -0.39 -9.64
CA ASN A 747 -37.47 1.05 -9.74
C ASN A 747 -38.69 1.51 -8.92
N SER A 748 -39.35 0.58 -8.22
CA SER A 748 -40.38 0.83 -7.22
C SER A 748 -40.43 -0.29 -6.19
N ILE A 749 -41.14 -0.06 -5.09
CA ILE A 749 -41.33 -1.01 -3.98
C ILE A 749 -42.80 -1.37 -3.91
N LYS A 750 -43.08 -2.67 -4.00
CA LYS A 750 -44.42 -3.25 -3.92
C LYS A 750 -44.84 -3.46 -2.46
N SER A 751 -43.96 -4.03 -1.65
CA SER A 751 -44.18 -4.16 -0.21
C SER A 751 -42.88 -4.34 0.58
N ILE A 752 -42.90 -3.90 1.83
CA ILE A 752 -41.89 -4.23 2.85
C ILE A 752 -42.63 -4.77 4.05
N ILE A 753 -42.25 -5.98 4.47
CA ILE A 753 -42.80 -6.67 5.63
C ILE A 753 -41.65 -6.90 6.62
N VAL A 754 -41.81 -6.46 7.86
CA VAL A 754 -40.88 -6.73 8.95
C VAL A 754 -41.64 -7.37 10.10
N ASN A 755 -41.19 -8.55 10.54
CA ASN A 755 -41.80 -9.33 11.62
C ASN A 755 -43.34 -9.45 11.46
N ASN A 756 -43.78 -9.84 10.25
CA ASN A 756 -45.18 -10.00 9.82
C ASN A 756 -46.04 -8.71 9.80
N ARG A 757 -45.43 -7.52 9.84
CA ARG A 757 -46.12 -6.23 9.75
C ARG A 757 -45.58 -5.41 8.58
N LYS A 758 -46.44 -4.63 7.90
CA LYS A 758 -45.98 -3.66 6.90
C LYS A 758 -45.17 -2.55 7.56
N LEU A 759 -44.07 -2.15 6.95
CA LEU A 759 -43.21 -1.06 7.43
C LEU A 759 -43.09 0.05 6.37
N PRO A 760 -43.17 1.34 6.73
CA PRO A 760 -42.77 2.42 5.83
C PRO A 760 -41.24 2.42 5.59
N TRP A 761 -40.81 3.15 4.57
CA TRP A 761 -39.40 3.28 4.19
C TRP A 761 -39.09 4.74 3.83
N ARG A 762 -37.83 5.14 3.96
CA ARG A 762 -37.33 6.46 3.55
C ARG A 762 -36.46 6.32 2.30
N ASN A 763 -36.63 7.23 1.33
CA ASN A 763 -35.76 7.32 0.17
C ASN A 763 -34.46 8.04 0.54
N MET A 764 -33.30 7.46 0.22
CA MET A 764 -32.00 8.12 0.40
C MET A 764 -31.71 9.03 -0.80
N GLU A 765 -32.15 10.29 -0.74
CA GLU A 765 -32.04 11.21 -1.89
C GLU A 765 -30.61 11.53 -2.34
N ASN A 766 -29.62 11.41 -1.44
CA ASN A 766 -28.20 11.59 -1.74
C ASN A 766 -27.51 10.33 -2.27
N ALA A 767 -28.22 9.21 -2.47
CA ALA A 767 -27.63 8.02 -3.08
C ALA A 767 -27.16 8.32 -4.52
N ILE A 768 -25.98 7.84 -4.89
CA ILE A 768 -25.35 8.09 -6.20
C ILE A 768 -25.33 6.79 -7.02
N ASP A 769 -25.74 6.88 -8.29
CA ASP A 769 -25.87 5.86 -9.33
C ASP A 769 -26.81 4.67 -9.05
N ILE A 770 -26.87 4.17 -7.81
CA ILE A 770 -27.83 3.16 -7.36
C ILE A 770 -28.74 3.78 -6.30
N PRO A 771 -30.07 3.86 -6.49
CA PRO A 771 -30.97 4.36 -5.47
C PRO A 771 -30.94 3.45 -4.23
N MET A 772 -30.96 4.06 -3.06
CA MET A 772 -31.02 3.36 -1.78
C MET A 772 -32.27 3.74 -1.00
N ILE A 773 -32.73 2.79 -0.18
CA ILE A 773 -33.79 3.02 0.80
C ILE A 773 -33.27 2.75 2.20
N GLU A 774 -33.93 3.32 3.18
CA GLU A 774 -33.67 3.10 4.60
C GLU A 774 -34.94 2.65 5.32
N LEU A 775 -34.77 1.64 6.17
CA LEU A 775 -35.79 1.11 7.07
C LEU A 775 -35.37 1.38 8.52
N HIS A 776 -36.24 2.02 9.30
CA HIS A 776 -36.10 2.10 10.74
C HIS A 776 -37.00 1.06 11.41
N VAL A 777 -36.40 0.12 12.12
CA VAL A 777 -37.11 -0.93 12.87
C VAL A 777 -36.85 -0.76 14.36
N ILE A 778 -37.93 -0.71 15.14
CA ILE A 778 -37.88 -0.69 16.61
C ILE A 778 -37.19 -1.95 17.16
N LYS A 779 -36.58 -1.82 18.34
CA LYS A 779 -35.80 -2.87 19.03
C LYS A 779 -36.52 -4.22 19.04
N ALA A 780 -35.84 -5.28 18.56
CA ALA A 780 -36.31 -6.67 18.62
C ALA A 780 -35.13 -7.65 18.78
N ALA A 781 -35.41 -8.84 19.30
CA ALA A 781 -34.42 -9.93 19.42
C ALA A 781 -34.10 -10.61 18.07
N GLU A 782 -34.96 -10.44 17.06
CA GLU A 782 -34.75 -10.92 15.69
C GLU A 782 -35.51 -10.00 14.73
N TYR A 783 -34.90 -9.71 13.59
CA TYR A 783 -35.49 -8.98 12.48
C TYR A 783 -35.61 -9.90 11.27
N ARG A 784 -36.84 -10.15 10.84
CA ARG A 784 -37.18 -10.85 9.60
C ARG A 784 -37.76 -9.82 8.64
N ILE A 785 -37.00 -9.44 7.63
CA ILE A 785 -37.39 -8.45 6.63
C ILE A 785 -37.62 -9.17 5.30
N THR A 786 -38.74 -8.87 4.65
CA THR A 786 -39.04 -9.25 3.27
C THR A 786 -39.36 -7.99 2.47
N ILE A 787 -38.71 -7.83 1.32
CA ILE A 787 -38.91 -6.71 0.41
C ILE A 787 -39.30 -7.25 -0.95
N GLU A 788 -40.45 -6.82 -1.45
CA GLU A 788 -40.87 -7.07 -2.83
C GLU A 788 -40.64 -5.81 -3.66
N TRP A 789 -39.76 -5.93 -4.65
CA TRP A 789 -39.41 -4.90 -5.61
C TRP A 789 -40.26 -5.00 -6.87
N GLU A 790 -40.45 -3.88 -7.56
CA GLU A 790 -41.15 -3.80 -8.84
C GLU A 790 -40.31 -3.09 -9.91
N GLY A 791 -40.59 -3.44 -11.17
CA GLY A 791 -39.90 -2.94 -12.36
C GLY A 791 -38.38 -3.17 -12.36
N ASN A 792 -37.68 -2.47 -13.26
CA ASN A 792 -36.26 -2.64 -13.51
C ASN A 792 -35.49 -1.32 -13.39
N LEU A 793 -34.36 -1.37 -12.70
CA LEU A 793 -33.35 -0.32 -12.72
C LEU A 793 -32.34 -0.58 -13.83
N ASN A 794 -31.78 0.50 -14.36
CA ASN A 794 -30.50 0.46 -15.06
C ASN A 794 -29.54 1.26 -14.19
N THR A 795 -28.50 0.61 -13.69
CA THR A 795 -27.49 1.16 -12.77
C THR A 795 -26.11 1.25 -13.42
N ALA A 796 -26.04 1.25 -14.76
CA ALA A 796 -24.79 1.44 -15.47
C ALA A 796 -24.21 2.84 -15.19
N VAL A 797 -23.02 2.87 -14.58
CA VAL A 797 -22.19 4.07 -14.45
C VAL A 797 -21.64 4.40 -15.84
N GLU A 798 -21.77 5.65 -16.27
CA GLU A 798 -21.32 6.11 -17.58
C GLU A 798 -20.02 6.89 -17.43
N ASN A 799 -18.91 6.25 -17.80
CA ASN A 799 -17.62 6.91 -17.98
C ASN A 799 -17.51 7.35 -19.45
N ILE A 800 -17.59 8.67 -19.70
CA ILE A 800 -17.66 9.25 -21.04
C ILE A 800 -16.42 10.08 -21.37
N THR A 801 -16.03 10.11 -22.64
CA THR A 801 -15.06 11.11 -23.12
C THR A 801 -15.83 12.27 -23.74
N LEU A 802 -15.56 13.48 -23.24
CA LEU A 802 -16.16 14.72 -23.75
C LEU A 802 -15.07 15.64 -24.33
N VAL A 803 -15.46 16.53 -25.24
CA VAL A 803 -14.55 17.50 -25.84
C VAL A 803 -14.90 18.90 -25.34
N LYS A 804 -13.89 19.68 -25.01
CA LYS A 804 -14.00 21.10 -24.65
C LYS A 804 -14.88 21.87 -25.65
N GLY A 805 -15.99 22.42 -25.16
CA GLY A 805 -16.94 23.22 -25.94
C GLY A 805 -18.04 22.44 -26.68
N ASP A 806 -18.01 21.10 -26.71
CA ASP A 806 -19.10 20.30 -27.26
C ASP A 806 -20.36 20.38 -26.37
N ASN A 807 -21.51 19.97 -26.90
CA ASN A 807 -22.74 19.82 -26.11
C ASN A 807 -22.94 18.37 -25.69
N TYR A 808 -23.19 18.15 -24.40
CA TYR A 808 -23.66 16.90 -23.83
C TYR A 808 -25.18 16.92 -23.68
N THR A 809 -25.81 15.75 -23.83
CA THR A 809 -27.24 15.54 -23.60
C THR A 809 -27.42 14.23 -22.86
N TYR A 810 -28.13 14.28 -21.73
CA TYR A 810 -28.69 13.10 -21.09
C TYR A 810 -30.21 13.08 -21.31
N SER A 811 -30.74 11.91 -21.67
CA SER A 811 -32.16 11.68 -21.90
C SER A 811 -32.47 10.22 -21.55
N SER A 812 -33.51 9.97 -20.75
CA SER A 812 -33.88 8.61 -20.34
C SER A 812 -35.40 8.44 -20.26
N PRO A 813 -35.99 7.45 -20.94
CA PRO A 813 -37.42 7.16 -20.83
C PRO A 813 -37.84 6.83 -19.41
N ASN A 814 -39.03 7.31 -19.00
CA ASN A 814 -39.61 7.11 -17.67
C ASN A 814 -38.73 7.62 -16.50
N THR A 815 -37.84 8.57 -16.78
CA THR A 815 -36.98 9.24 -15.81
C THR A 815 -37.29 10.73 -15.83
N ILE A 816 -37.51 11.33 -14.66
CA ILE A 816 -37.64 12.78 -14.49
C ILE A 816 -36.28 13.34 -14.07
N VAL A 817 -35.78 14.37 -14.73
CA VAL A 817 -34.58 15.11 -14.30
C VAL A 817 -35.03 16.32 -13.48
N LYS A 818 -34.51 16.49 -12.26
CA LYS A 818 -34.91 17.54 -11.32
C LYS A 818 -33.93 18.71 -11.28
N GLU A 819 -32.65 18.43 -11.04
CA GLU A 819 -31.63 19.46 -10.79
C GLU A 819 -30.22 18.96 -11.13
N LEU A 820 -29.26 19.89 -11.22
CA LEU A 820 -27.83 19.64 -11.45
C LEU A 820 -27.03 20.09 -10.22
N TYR A 821 -26.09 19.26 -9.78
CA TYR A 821 -25.01 19.63 -8.88
C TYR A 821 -23.68 19.39 -9.59
N ASP A 822 -22.94 20.46 -9.90
CA ASP A 822 -21.71 20.41 -10.69
C ASP A 822 -20.54 21.04 -9.91
N PRO A 823 -19.99 20.34 -8.88
CA PRO A 823 -18.93 20.87 -8.02
C PRO A 823 -17.60 21.09 -8.76
N GLN A 824 -17.41 20.41 -9.90
CA GLN A 824 -16.18 20.44 -10.70
C GLN A 824 -16.25 21.34 -11.95
N LEU A 825 -17.39 22.02 -12.17
CA LEU A 825 -17.68 22.92 -13.28
C LEU A 825 -17.48 22.26 -14.65
N LEU A 826 -18.01 21.04 -14.81
CA LEU A 826 -18.04 20.28 -16.06
C LEU A 826 -18.85 20.99 -17.16
N PHE A 827 -19.92 21.70 -16.79
CA PHE A 827 -20.79 22.41 -17.73
C PHE A 827 -20.78 23.93 -17.52
N SER A 828 -20.41 24.65 -18.57
CA SER A 828 -20.36 26.13 -18.59
C SER A 828 -21.73 26.79 -18.76
N LYS A 829 -22.67 26.07 -19.38
CA LYS A 829 -24.08 26.43 -19.57
C LYS A 829 -24.89 25.15 -19.53
N HIS A 830 -26.10 25.18 -18.99
CA HIS A 830 -26.97 24.01 -18.96
C HIS A 830 -28.46 24.36 -19.00
N SER A 831 -29.30 23.36 -19.28
CA SER A 831 -30.74 23.42 -19.14
C SER A 831 -31.30 22.08 -18.67
N VAL A 832 -32.25 22.14 -17.74
CA VAL A 832 -33.03 20.98 -17.27
C VAL A 832 -34.44 21.08 -17.84
N ALA A 833 -34.90 20.02 -18.48
CA ALA A 833 -36.28 19.81 -18.89
C ALA A 833 -36.76 18.46 -18.34
N ALA A 834 -38.08 18.25 -18.28
CA ALA A 834 -38.71 17.20 -17.47
C ALA A 834 -38.05 15.81 -17.58
N ASN A 835 -37.62 15.36 -18.77
CA ASN A 835 -36.94 14.08 -19.01
C ASN A 835 -35.53 14.21 -19.61
N LYS A 836 -34.95 15.42 -19.64
CA LYS A 836 -33.74 15.72 -20.42
C LYS A 836 -32.85 16.77 -19.74
N PHE A 837 -31.55 16.50 -19.71
CA PHE A 837 -30.51 17.46 -19.37
C PHE A 837 -29.69 17.80 -20.62
N ASN A 838 -29.34 19.07 -20.81
CA ASN A 838 -28.38 19.50 -21.83
C ASN A 838 -27.33 20.40 -21.18
N GLY A 839 -26.05 20.25 -21.53
CA GLY A 839 -24.98 21.09 -21.02
C GLY A 839 -23.85 21.31 -22.03
N THR A 840 -23.29 22.52 -22.08
CA THR A 840 -22.11 22.83 -22.90
C THR A 840 -20.85 22.60 -22.09
N VAL A 841 -20.01 21.68 -22.55
CA VAL A 841 -18.79 21.21 -21.86
C VAL A 841 -17.82 22.37 -21.64
N THR A 842 -17.28 22.42 -20.43
CA THR A 842 -16.36 23.44 -19.93
C THR A 842 -15.06 23.56 -20.74
N HIS A 843 -14.28 24.59 -20.42
CA HIS A 843 -12.99 24.86 -21.05
C HIS A 843 -11.79 24.25 -20.31
N GLN A 844 -12.02 23.59 -19.18
CA GLN A 844 -11.02 22.81 -18.42
C GLN A 844 -11.01 21.34 -18.88
N THR A 845 -9.82 20.76 -19.01
CA THR A 845 -9.61 19.34 -19.36
C THR A 845 -9.37 18.47 -18.12
N GLY A 846 -9.35 17.15 -18.31
CA GLY A 846 -9.08 16.15 -17.27
C GLY A 846 -10.35 15.41 -16.83
N ASN A 847 -10.21 14.57 -15.80
CA ASN A 847 -11.34 13.83 -15.22
C ASN A 847 -12.19 14.76 -14.35
N LYS A 848 -13.50 14.75 -14.57
CA LYS A 848 -14.49 15.66 -13.97
C LYS A 848 -15.77 14.90 -13.67
N THR A 849 -16.40 15.19 -12.53
CA THR A 849 -17.68 14.60 -12.13
C THR A 849 -18.72 15.70 -11.91
N ALA A 850 -19.89 15.53 -12.52
CA ALA A 850 -21.10 16.27 -12.17
C ALA A 850 -22.23 15.29 -11.84
N PHE A 851 -23.27 15.75 -11.15
CA PHE A 851 -24.37 14.93 -10.69
C PHE A 851 -25.71 15.52 -11.15
N ILE A 852 -26.58 14.69 -11.70
CA ILE A 852 -27.96 15.08 -12.02
C ILE A 852 -28.93 14.31 -11.12
N LYS A 853 -29.81 15.03 -10.42
CA LYS A 853 -30.82 14.41 -9.57
C LYS A 853 -31.97 13.93 -10.45
N ILE A 854 -32.26 12.65 -10.36
CA ILE A 854 -33.27 11.99 -11.17
C ILE A 854 -34.32 11.31 -10.29
N GLN A 855 -35.53 11.17 -10.82
CA GLN A 855 -36.58 10.35 -10.25
C GLN A 855 -37.01 9.29 -11.27
N ARG A 856 -37.11 8.04 -10.83
CA ARG A 856 -37.57 6.92 -11.65
C ARG A 856 -38.52 6.07 -10.81
N GLY A 857 -39.77 5.95 -11.25
CA GLY A 857 -40.85 5.47 -10.39
C GLY A 857 -41.01 6.37 -9.16
N ASN A 858 -40.98 5.77 -7.97
CA ASN A 858 -41.03 6.48 -6.68
C ASN A 858 -39.65 6.67 -6.01
N LEU A 859 -38.55 6.29 -6.67
CA LEU A 859 -37.19 6.48 -6.16
C LEU A 859 -36.55 7.76 -6.72
N VAL A 860 -35.88 8.52 -5.85
CA VAL A 860 -35.18 9.78 -6.18
C VAL A 860 -33.72 9.65 -5.77
N TYR A 861 -32.78 9.89 -6.68
CA TYR A 861 -31.35 9.69 -6.44
C TYR A 861 -30.52 10.49 -7.44
N TRP A 862 -29.22 10.59 -7.23
CA TRP A 862 -28.29 11.24 -8.16
C TRP A 862 -27.72 10.23 -9.14
N LYS A 863 -27.62 10.59 -10.41
CA LYS A 863 -26.76 9.92 -11.39
C LYS A 863 -25.50 10.74 -11.59
N ALA A 864 -24.34 10.12 -11.48
CA ALA A 864 -23.07 10.74 -11.81
C ALA A 864 -22.85 10.79 -13.33
N ILE A 865 -22.16 11.84 -13.76
CA ILE A 865 -21.65 12.07 -15.11
C ILE A 865 -20.13 12.16 -14.96
N ASN A 866 -19.45 11.02 -15.10
CA ASN A 866 -18.00 10.92 -15.02
C ASN A 866 -17.41 11.15 -16.40
N ALA A 867 -16.71 12.27 -16.59
CA ALA A 867 -16.22 12.70 -17.89
C ALA A 867 -14.70 12.91 -17.91
N LEU A 868 -14.02 12.25 -18.84
CA LEU A 868 -12.69 12.66 -19.28
C LEU A 868 -12.84 13.76 -20.33
N VAL A 869 -12.60 15.02 -19.95
CA VAL A 869 -12.68 16.16 -20.86
C VAL A 869 -11.34 16.33 -21.59
N LYS A 870 -11.36 16.15 -22.91
CA LYS A 870 -10.20 16.29 -23.81
C LYS A 870 -10.22 17.61 -24.59
N ASN A 871 -9.03 18.01 -25.06
CA ASN A 871 -8.89 19.03 -26.09
C ASN A 871 -9.40 18.49 -27.46
N PRO A 872 -9.90 19.37 -28.34
CA PRO A 872 -10.32 18.98 -29.70
C PRO A 872 -9.19 18.34 -30.51
N ILE A 873 -7.96 18.78 -30.29
CA ILE A 873 -6.73 18.24 -30.88
C ILE A 873 -5.92 17.53 -29.79
N GLU A 874 -5.47 16.32 -30.08
CA GLU A 874 -4.62 15.49 -29.23
C GLU A 874 -3.42 14.99 -30.05
N PHE A 875 -2.21 15.24 -29.54
CA PHE A 875 -0.96 14.83 -30.18
C PHE A 875 -0.56 13.43 -29.71
N ILE A 876 -0.25 12.54 -30.65
CA ILE A 876 0.17 11.16 -30.37
C ILE A 876 1.57 10.99 -30.96
N PHE A 877 2.57 10.79 -30.11
CA PHE A 877 3.96 10.59 -30.54
C PHE A 877 4.67 9.62 -29.60
N THR A 878 5.66 8.89 -30.13
CA THR A 878 6.53 8.07 -29.29
C THR A 878 7.56 8.96 -28.60
N PRO A 879 7.86 8.76 -27.30
CA PRO A 879 8.98 9.45 -26.64
C PRO A 879 10.32 9.15 -27.31
N ASN A 880 10.42 7.98 -27.97
CA ASN A 880 11.57 7.61 -28.78
C ASN A 880 11.36 8.07 -30.22
N GLN A 881 12.13 9.09 -30.62
CA GLN A 881 12.14 9.71 -31.95
C GLN A 881 13.43 9.37 -32.70
N THR A 882 13.47 9.51 -34.03
CA THR A 882 14.68 9.19 -34.80
C THR A 882 15.66 10.38 -34.85
N SER A 883 16.91 10.13 -35.22
CA SER A 883 17.90 11.19 -35.45
C SER A 883 17.64 12.06 -36.69
N LYS A 884 16.62 11.76 -37.51
CA LYS A 884 16.33 12.43 -38.79
C LYS A 884 14.93 13.03 -38.89
N ASN A 885 14.05 12.80 -37.93
CA ASN A 885 12.69 13.32 -37.94
C ASN A 885 12.02 13.26 -36.57
N ILE A 886 10.90 13.98 -36.47
CA ILE A 886 9.86 13.69 -35.50
C ILE A 886 8.70 13.02 -36.26
N LEU A 887 8.29 11.87 -35.74
CA LEU A 887 7.12 11.11 -36.15
C LEU A 887 6.01 11.34 -35.13
N LEU A 888 4.87 11.85 -35.58
CA LEU A 888 3.67 12.00 -34.77
C LEU A 888 2.40 11.70 -35.56
N GLN A 889 1.31 11.50 -34.86
CA GLN A 889 -0.05 11.56 -35.38
C GLN A 889 -0.83 12.62 -34.61
N VAL A 890 -1.88 13.15 -35.23
CA VAL A 890 -2.79 14.10 -34.61
C VAL A 890 -4.18 13.50 -34.62
N LYS A 891 -4.78 13.38 -33.44
CA LYS A 891 -6.17 12.95 -33.28
C LYS A 891 -7.07 14.17 -33.16
N ASN A 892 -8.13 14.18 -33.96
CA ASN A 892 -9.26 15.07 -33.76
C ASN A 892 -10.28 14.35 -32.88
N ASN A 893 -10.50 14.84 -31.66
CA ASN A 893 -11.50 14.28 -30.76
C ASN A 893 -12.92 14.81 -31.06
N ALA A 894 -13.05 15.93 -31.78
CA ALA A 894 -14.33 16.61 -32.01
C ALA A 894 -15.25 15.84 -32.97
N GLY A 895 -16.55 16.12 -32.88
CA GLY A 895 -17.59 15.55 -33.74
C GLY A 895 -17.61 16.04 -35.19
N THR A 896 -16.74 16.99 -35.57
CA THR A 896 -16.67 17.60 -36.90
C THR A 896 -15.27 17.50 -37.49
N ALA A 897 -15.16 17.48 -38.82
CA ALA A 897 -13.86 17.50 -39.49
C ALA A 897 -13.19 18.89 -39.37
N ILE A 898 -11.86 18.89 -39.31
CA ILE A 898 -11.02 20.08 -39.14
C ILE A 898 -10.02 20.17 -40.30
N ASN A 899 -10.05 21.29 -41.02
CA ASN A 899 -8.99 21.68 -41.95
C ASN A 899 -7.95 22.50 -41.18
N ALA A 900 -6.75 21.97 -41.05
CA ALA A 900 -5.68 22.53 -40.24
C ALA A 900 -4.37 22.70 -41.04
N SER A 901 -3.41 23.38 -40.40
CA SER A 901 -1.99 23.30 -40.76
C SER A 901 -1.17 22.89 -39.54
N ILE A 902 -0.15 22.05 -39.78
CA ILE A 902 0.85 21.67 -38.77
C ILE A 902 2.17 22.42 -39.04
N ILE A 903 2.74 22.99 -37.99
CA ILE A 903 3.92 23.86 -38.02
C ILE A 903 4.89 23.34 -36.93
N ALA A 904 6.19 23.29 -37.21
CA ALA A 904 7.20 22.84 -36.25
C ALA A 904 8.23 23.95 -36.01
N ASN A 905 8.45 24.34 -34.76
CA ASN A 905 9.32 25.46 -34.36
C ASN A 905 9.01 26.71 -35.18
N GLU A 906 7.76 27.19 -35.08
CA GLU A 906 7.12 28.22 -35.92
C GLU A 906 8.01 29.40 -36.34
N PHE A 907 8.90 29.87 -35.45
CA PHE A 907 9.77 31.02 -35.70
C PHE A 907 11.01 30.70 -36.56
N LEU A 908 11.44 29.43 -36.66
CA LEU A 908 12.68 29.03 -37.34
C LEU A 908 12.60 29.05 -38.87
N LYS A 909 11.41 28.83 -39.45
CA LYS A 909 11.11 28.86 -40.89
C LYS A 909 9.62 28.66 -41.12
N ASN A 910 9.06 29.27 -42.16
CA ASN A 910 7.68 29.00 -42.57
C ASN A 910 7.59 27.56 -43.14
N ASN A 911 7.03 26.64 -42.35
CA ASN A 911 6.98 25.21 -42.64
C ASN A 911 5.58 24.59 -42.45
N ALA A 912 4.54 25.41 -42.57
CA ALA A 912 3.15 24.97 -42.46
C ALA A 912 2.82 23.90 -43.51
N LEU A 913 2.55 22.68 -43.06
CA LEU A 913 2.04 21.58 -43.88
C LEU A 913 0.51 21.51 -43.74
N PRO A 914 -0.27 21.40 -44.83
CA PRO A 914 -1.72 21.24 -44.74
C PRO A 914 -2.07 19.87 -44.13
N LEU A 915 -3.10 19.85 -43.29
CA LEU A 915 -3.52 18.67 -42.53
C LEU A 915 -5.06 18.63 -42.45
N VAL A 916 -5.67 17.60 -43.04
CA VAL A 916 -7.12 17.37 -42.95
C VAL A 916 -7.37 16.30 -41.89
N LEU A 917 -8.09 16.65 -40.83
CA LEU A 917 -8.45 15.75 -39.75
C LEU A 917 -9.96 15.46 -39.79
N LYS A 918 -10.33 14.22 -40.11
CA LYS A 918 -11.73 13.79 -40.04
C LYS A 918 -12.23 13.77 -38.59
N ALA A 919 -13.55 13.81 -38.40
CA ALA A 919 -14.17 13.77 -37.08
C ALA A 919 -13.80 12.47 -36.33
N LYS A 920 -13.42 12.56 -35.06
CA LYS A 920 -13.07 11.42 -34.17
C LYS A 920 -11.92 10.51 -34.66
N GLU A 921 -11.24 10.83 -35.76
CA GLU A 921 -10.17 10.02 -36.36
C GLU A 921 -8.75 10.48 -35.96
N ILE A 922 -7.79 9.57 -36.13
CA ILE A 922 -6.35 9.83 -35.99
C ILE A 922 -5.75 10.01 -37.39
N SER A 923 -4.88 11.02 -37.57
CA SER A 923 -4.19 11.24 -38.85
C SER A 923 -3.27 10.06 -39.23
N PRO A 924 -2.89 9.93 -40.52
CA PRO A 924 -1.68 9.22 -40.89
C PRO A 924 -0.45 9.74 -40.12
N VAL A 925 0.63 8.94 -40.07
CA VAL A 925 1.89 9.37 -39.45
C VAL A 925 2.48 10.54 -40.23
N LEU A 926 2.64 11.66 -39.53
CA LEU A 926 3.22 12.90 -40.03
C LEU A 926 4.72 12.91 -39.73
N THR A 927 5.53 13.29 -40.71
CA THR A 927 6.99 13.32 -40.61
C THR A 927 7.51 14.75 -40.68
N ILE A 928 7.95 15.30 -39.53
CA ILE A 928 8.67 16.57 -39.48
C ILE A 928 10.14 16.27 -39.76
N GLN A 929 10.66 16.79 -40.87
CA GLN A 929 12.02 16.54 -41.36
C GLN A 929 13.10 17.25 -40.51
N GLU A 930 14.27 16.63 -40.34
CA GLU A 930 15.47 17.12 -39.64
C GLU A 930 15.80 18.62 -39.89
N LYS A 931 15.57 19.11 -41.12
CA LYS A 931 15.82 20.50 -41.50
C LYS A 931 14.99 21.54 -40.73
N TYR A 932 13.96 21.13 -39.99
CA TYR A 932 13.13 21.97 -39.12
C TYR A 932 13.36 21.74 -37.62
N LEU A 933 14.22 20.78 -37.26
CA LEU A 933 14.42 20.33 -35.88
C LEU A 933 15.71 20.86 -35.27
N ILE A 934 15.71 20.91 -33.93
CA ILE A 934 16.81 21.27 -33.04
C ILE A 934 16.94 20.14 -31.98
N PRO A 935 18.13 19.85 -31.43
CA PRO A 935 18.28 18.90 -30.31
C PRO A 935 17.42 19.28 -29.11
N GLY A 936 16.77 18.30 -28.48
CA GLY A 936 15.89 18.54 -27.33
C GLY A 936 14.43 18.80 -27.74
N SER A 937 13.74 19.69 -27.03
CA SER A 937 12.33 20.00 -27.25
C SER A 937 12.07 20.70 -28.57
N ASN A 938 11.03 20.30 -29.29
CA ASN A 938 10.59 20.94 -30.53
C ASN A 938 9.10 21.25 -30.41
N THR A 939 8.71 22.51 -30.56
CA THR A 939 7.30 22.94 -30.44
C THR A 939 6.56 22.61 -31.72
N VAL A 940 5.55 21.74 -31.63
CA VAL A 940 4.68 21.36 -32.74
C VAL A 940 3.31 22.00 -32.53
N VAL A 941 2.85 22.76 -33.51
CA VAL A 941 1.63 23.56 -33.47
C VAL A 941 0.66 23.07 -34.55
N VAL A 942 -0.59 22.84 -34.19
CA VAL A 942 -1.71 22.64 -35.12
C VAL A 942 -2.62 23.87 -35.04
N LYS A 943 -2.82 24.53 -36.18
CA LYS A 943 -3.71 25.69 -36.32
C LYS A 943 -4.89 25.36 -37.22
N TRP A 944 -6.09 25.80 -36.86
CA TRP A 944 -7.29 25.66 -37.68
C TRP A 944 -8.26 26.81 -37.39
N ASN A 945 -8.80 27.44 -38.42
CA ASN A 945 -9.57 28.69 -38.27
C ASN A 945 -8.76 29.70 -37.42
N ASN A 946 -9.36 30.25 -36.35
CA ASN A 946 -8.69 31.10 -35.36
C ASN A 946 -8.18 30.33 -34.12
N ASN A 947 -8.21 28.99 -34.13
CA ASN A 947 -7.79 28.14 -33.03
C ASN A 947 -6.36 27.63 -33.21
N ARG A 948 -5.72 27.32 -32.08
CA ARG A 948 -4.36 26.79 -31.97
C ARG A 948 -4.33 25.72 -30.90
N SER A 949 -3.55 24.67 -31.13
CA SER A 949 -3.12 23.71 -30.13
C SER A 949 -1.64 23.43 -30.36
N ASP A 950 -0.84 23.35 -29.30
CA ASP A 950 0.58 23.02 -29.40
C ASP A 950 1.04 22.06 -28.31
N THR A 951 2.19 21.45 -28.56
CA THR A 951 2.90 20.55 -27.65
C THR A 951 4.39 20.64 -27.91
N ASN A 952 5.21 20.29 -26.92
CA ASN A 952 6.64 20.10 -27.11
C ASN A 952 6.95 18.60 -27.24
N ILE A 953 7.67 18.23 -28.30
CA ILE A 953 8.15 16.86 -28.52
C ILE A 953 9.67 16.86 -28.34
N ILE A 954 10.17 16.10 -27.36
CA ILE A 954 11.60 16.01 -27.05
C ILE A 954 12.27 15.01 -27.99
N ASN A 955 13.33 15.43 -28.68
CA ASN A 955 14.18 14.58 -29.52
C ASN A 955 15.67 14.94 -29.36
N TRP A 956 16.34 14.25 -28.43
CA TRP A 956 17.78 14.35 -28.21
C TRP A 956 18.63 13.51 -29.19
N ASN A 957 18.01 12.86 -30.18
CA ASN A 957 18.73 12.14 -31.25
C ASN A 957 19.09 13.04 -32.43
N ILE A 958 18.52 14.25 -32.51
CA ILE A 958 18.97 15.29 -33.43
C ILE A 958 20.34 15.80 -32.98
N VAL A 959 21.22 16.06 -33.95
CA VAL A 959 22.55 16.66 -33.72
C VAL A 959 22.52 18.10 -34.25
N ALA A 960 23.08 19.05 -33.49
CA ALA A 960 23.19 20.43 -33.95
C ALA A 960 24.08 20.50 -35.20
N ARG A 961 23.61 21.27 -36.20
CA ARG A 961 24.28 21.43 -37.49
C ARG A 961 25.62 22.15 -37.32
N SER A 962 26.59 21.84 -38.17
CA SER A 962 27.93 22.45 -38.14
C SER A 962 27.94 23.98 -38.27
N ASN A 963 26.87 24.58 -38.81
CA ASN A 963 26.69 26.02 -38.92
C ASN A 963 25.73 26.62 -37.87
N SER A 964 25.37 25.90 -36.80
CA SER A 964 24.60 26.48 -35.70
C SER A 964 25.47 27.46 -34.90
N ILE A 965 25.01 28.71 -34.75
CA ILE A 965 25.63 29.65 -33.81
C ILE A 965 25.15 29.28 -32.40
N GLN A 966 26.10 29.10 -31.48
CA GLN A 966 25.84 28.85 -30.07
C GLN A 966 26.67 29.82 -29.23
N GLN A 967 26.08 30.38 -28.19
CA GLN A 967 26.72 31.30 -27.26
C GLN A 967 26.58 30.74 -25.84
N SER A 968 27.69 30.35 -25.23
CA SER A 968 27.71 30.09 -23.79
C SER A 968 27.55 31.39 -23.02
N ILE A 969 26.73 31.37 -21.98
CA ILE A 969 26.65 32.45 -21.00
C ILE A 969 27.73 32.21 -19.94
N ASP A 970 28.49 33.25 -19.58
CA ASP A 970 29.43 33.16 -18.46
C ASP A 970 28.67 33.25 -17.12
N LEU A 971 28.83 32.22 -16.29
CA LEU A 971 28.23 32.11 -14.97
C LEU A 971 29.26 32.28 -13.84
N SER A 972 30.53 32.61 -14.18
CA SER A 972 31.65 32.70 -13.24
C SER A 972 31.36 33.59 -12.02
N SER A 973 30.70 34.74 -12.22
CA SER A 973 30.29 35.68 -11.18
C SER A 973 29.05 35.25 -10.37
N PHE A 974 28.30 34.26 -10.85
CA PHE A 974 27.09 33.74 -10.22
C PHE A 974 27.32 32.44 -9.42
N TYR A 975 28.41 31.71 -9.68
CA TYR A 975 28.70 30.45 -9.00
C TYR A 975 28.86 30.64 -7.48
N ASN A 976 27.93 30.09 -6.72
CA ASN A 976 27.89 30.23 -5.27
C ASN A 976 28.48 29.02 -4.53
N ASP A 977 28.60 27.84 -5.16
CA ASP A 977 29.26 26.66 -4.57
C ASP A 977 29.87 25.70 -5.62
N LYS A 978 30.38 24.55 -5.16
CA LYS A 978 30.70 23.37 -5.97
C LYS A 978 29.54 22.39 -5.96
N VAL A 979 29.22 21.79 -7.09
CA VAL A 979 28.15 20.75 -7.18
C VAL A 979 28.38 19.57 -6.22
N SER A 980 29.65 19.23 -5.96
CA SER A 980 30.05 18.16 -5.04
C SER A 980 29.90 18.50 -3.55
N ASN A 981 29.38 19.68 -3.19
CA ASN A 981 29.08 20.08 -1.81
C ASN A 981 27.60 19.93 -1.42
N ILE A 982 26.68 19.63 -2.35
CA ILE A 982 25.23 19.60 -2.10
C ILE A 982 24.81 18.81 -0.85
N PHE A 983 25.36 17.61 -0.63
CA PHE A 983 25.08 16.79 0.57
C PHE A 983 26.19 16.83 1.64
N LYS A 984 27.10 17.82 1.55
CA LYS A 984 28.14 18.13 2.55
C LYS A 984 27.82 19.42 3.33
N ASN A 985 27.04 20.32 2.71
CA ASN A 985 26.49 21.49 3.35
C ASN A 985 25.53 21.13 4.48
N LYS A 986 25.29 22.08 5.38
CA LYS A 986 24.27 21.97 6.43
C LYS A 986 23.18 23.00 6.21
N TYR A 987 21.97 22.51 5.99
CA TYR A 987 20.74 23.25 5.78
C TYR A 987 20.01 23.38 7.13
N LEU A 988 20.22 24.52 7.79
CA LEU A 988 19.82 24.73 9.19
C LEU A 988 18.59 25.63 9.34
N THR A 989 18.37 26.56 8.43
CA THR A 989 17.27 27.54 8.49
C THR A 989 16.71 27.84 7.09
N PRO A 990 15.40 28.10 6.95
CA PRO A 990 14.38 28.09 8.00
C PRO A 990 13.99 26.66 8.44
N ARG A 991 13.61 26.49 9.70
CA ARG A 991 13.01 25.24 10.23
C ARG A 991 11.84 25.57 11.16
N PRO A 992 10.83 24.70 11.29
CA PRO A 992 9.68 24.98 12.15
C PRO A 992 10.09 25.03 13.62
N ALA A 993 9.51 25.96 14.37
CA ALA A 993 9.69 26.09 15.82
C ALA A 993 8.62 25.31 16.59
N VAL A 994 8.27 24.11 16.12
CA VAL A 994 7.18 23.24 16.61
C VAL A 994 7.62 21.76 16.59
N PRO A 995 6.92 20.86 17.30
CA PRO A 995 7.07 19.41 17.14
C PRO A 995 6.78 18.93 15.71
N THR A 996 7.79 18.39 15.00
CA THR A 996 7.60 17.89 13.63
C THR A 996 8.69 16.90 13.18
N LEU A 997 8.39 16.12 12.13
CA LEU A 997 9.37 15.33 11.36
C LEU A 997 9.75 16.13 10.11
N GLN A 998 11.05 16.16 9.80
CA GLN A 998 11.61 17.06 8.79
C GLN A 998 12.89 16.52 8.15
N LEU A 999 13.30 17.09 7.01
CA LEU A 999 14.50 16.68 6.29
C LEU A 999 15.77 16.82 7.15
N PRO A 1000 16.68 15.81 7.18
CA PRO A 1000 17.96 15.91 7.87
C PRO A 1000 18.82 17.10 7.40
N VAL A 1001 19.69 17.62 8.28
CA VAL A 1001 20.52 18.83 7.97
C VAL A 1001 21.39 18.71 6.72
N GLN A 1002 21.72 17.52 6.24
CA GLN A 1002 22.51 17.33 5.01
C GLN A 1002 21.69 17.42 3.70
N GLY A 1003 20.38 17.69 3.76
CA GLY A 1003 19.55 17.88 2.56
C GLY A 1003 19.12 16.59 1.85
N ILE A 1004 19.31 15.43 2.49
CA ILE A 1004 18.94 14.10 1.97
C ILE A 1004 18.71 13.13 3.14
N GLY A 1005 17.83 12.15 2.93
CA GLY A 1005 17.40 11.19 3.93
C GLY A 1005 16.02 11.49 4.48
N ASP A 1006 15.66 10.77 5.51
CA ASP A 1006 14.38 10.87 6.23
C ASP A 1006 14.65 10.68 7.73
N TRP A 1007 13.62 10.65 8.56
CA TRP A 1007 13.78 10.56 10.01
C TRP A 1007 14.13 9.16 10.54
N THR A 1008 13.92 8.08 9.77
CA THR A 1008 14.42 6.72 10.09
C THR A 1008 15.83 6.46 9.56
N HIS A 1009 16.21 7.14 8.47
CA HIS A 1009 17.54 7.15 7.87
C HIS A 1009 18.24 8.52 7.98
N PRO A 1010 18.32 9.16 9.17
CA PRO A 1010 18.76 10.56 9.30
C PRO A 1010 20.23 10.79 8.99
N LYS A 1011 21.00 9.72 8.75
CA LYS A 1011 22.43 9.74 8.40
C LYS A 1011 22.68 9.36 6.93
N LEU A 1012 21.64 9.21 6.11
CA LEU A 1012 21.78 8.99 4.68
C LEU A 1012 22.49 10.19 4.03
N THR A 1013 23.40 9.91 3.11
CA THR A 1013 24.09 10.89 2.27
C THR A 1013 24.51 10.21 0.97
N ALA A 1014 24.83 11.00 -0.06
CA ALA A 1014 25.35 10.50 -1.33
C ALA A 1014 26.67 11.20 -1.67
N GLU A 1015 27.68 10.43 -2.08
CA GLU A 1015 28.94 11.01 -2.56
C GLU A 1015 28.74 11.55 -3.98
N ILE A 1016 28.83 12.88 -4.12
CA ILE A 1016 28.83 13.57 -5.41
C ILE A 1016 30.28 13.91 -5.80
N ASN A 1017 30.66 13.54 -7.02
CA ASN A 1017 32.04 13.58 -7.50
C ASN A 1017 32.08 14.05 -8.96
N ASP A 1018 32.46 15.30 -9.20
CA ASP A 1018 32.49 15.93 -10.53
C ASP A 1018 33.83 15.77 -11.28
N SER A 1019 34.77 14.97 -10.76
CA SER A 1019 36.12 14.88 -11.31
C SER A 1019 36.20 14.34 -12.74
N GLY A 1020 35.24 13.52 -13.17
CA GLY A 1020 35.15 13.04 -14.56
C GLY A 1020 34.64 14.11 -15.51
N PHE A 1021 33.56 14.80 -15.13
CA PHE A 1021 33.03 15.96 -15.85
C PHE A 1021 34.12 17.04 -16.01
N ARG A 1022 34.84 17.37 -14.93
CA ARG A 1022 35.93 18.36 -14.98
C ARG A 1022 37.04 17.98 -15.97
N LYS A 1023 37.39 16.70 -16.08
CA LYS A 1023 38.40 16.18 -17.03
C LYS A 1023 37.95 16.20 -18.50
N MET A 1024 36.65 16.29 -18.77
CA MET A 1024 36.11 16.37 -20.14
C MET A 1024 36.00 17.82 -20.65
N LEU A 1025 36.33 18.82 -19.83
CA LEU A 1025 36.33 20.22 -20.21
C LEU A 1025 37.61 20.56 -21.01
N ILE A 1026 37.44 20.98 -22.26
CA ILE A 1026 38.53 21.52 -23.09
C ILE A 1026 38.30 23.03 -23.19
N ASN A 1027 39.28 23.84 -22.81
CA ASN A 1027 39.17 25.30 -22.73
C ASN A 1027 37.92 25.77 -21.94
N ASN A 1028 37.63 25.12 -20.80
CA ASN A 1028 36.43 25.34 -19.97
C ASN A 1028 35.09 25.08 -20.69
N GLN A 1029 35.07 24.34 -21.80
CA GLN A 1029 33.87 23.91 -22.50
C GLN A 1029 33.68 22.39 -22.49
N PHE A 1030 32.46 21.95 -22.17
CA PHE A 1030 32.01 20.56 -22.24
C PHE A 1030 31.13 20.39 -23.47
N LYS A 1031 31.39 19.34 -24.25
CA LYS A 1031 30.69 19.06 -25.51
C LYS A 1031 29.83 17.80 -25.40
N LEU A 1032 28.53 17.92 -25.62
CA LEU A 1032 27.63 16.77 -25.78
C LEU A 1032 27.79 16.09 -27.16
N PRO A 1033 27.43 14.80 -27.29
CA PRO A 1033 27.34 14.10 -28.59
C PRO A 1033 26.49 14.85 -29.63
N GLN A 1034 25.46 15.57 -29.18
CA GLN A 1034 24.55 16.38 -30.01
C GLN A 1034 25.17 17.70 -30.53
N ASN A 1035 26.48 17.92 -30.40
CA ASN A 1035 27.17 19.18 -30.70
C ASN A 1035 26.64 20.39 -29.89
N ILE A 1036 26.10 20.17 -28.69
CA ILE A 1036 25.73 21.25 -27.75
C ILE A 1036 26.88 21.49 -26.78
N PHE A 1037 27.19 22.75 -26.50
CA PHE A 1037 28.31 23.17 -25.65
C PHE A 1037 27.84 23.82 -24.34
N PHE A 1038 28.50 23.50 -23.24
CA PHE A 1038 28.30 24.11 -21.92
C PHE A 1038 29.63 24.65 -21.38
N SER A 1039 29.60 25.79 -20.68
CA SER A 1039 30.79 26.33 -20.01
C SER A 1039 30.83 25.94 -18.53
N SER A 1040 31.99 25.52 -18.05
CA SER A 1040 32.30 25.28 -16.63
C SER A 1040 33.81 25.38 -16.43
N PRO A 1041 34.32 25.84 -15.28
CA PRO A 1041 35.76 25.81 -15.02
C PRO A 1041 36.28 24.37 -14.93
N ALA A 1042 37.43 24.09 -15.56
CA ALA A 1042 38.10 22.79 -15.50
C ALA A 1042 38.82 22.55 -14.16
N ASP A 1043 39.23 23.62 -13.49
CA ASP A 1043 39.88 23.57 -12.17
C ASP A 1043 38.90 23.11 -11.07
N SER A 1044 39.19 21.97 -10.48
CA SER A 1044 38.40 21.37 -9.38
C SER A 1044 38.41 22.20 -8.09
N ASN A 1045 39.28 23.20 -7.97
CA ASN A 1045 39.27 24.14 -6.86
C ASN A 1045 38.15 25.19 -7.00
N GLN A 1046 37.70 25.48 -8.22
CA GLN A 1046 36.70 26.51 -8.49
C GLN A 1046 35.26 26.02 -8.30
N LYS A 1047 34.40 26.95 -7.85
CA LYS A 1047 32.94 26.84 -7.85
C LYS A 1047 32.43 26.63 -9.27
N ASN A 1048 31.33 25.90 -9.45
CA ASN A 1048 30.80 25.52 -10.76
C ASN A 1048 29.29 25.37 -10.84
N ILE A 1049 28.56 25.79 -9.81
CA ILE A 1049 27.10 25.72 -9.79
C ILE A 1049 26.49 26.97 -9.16
N VAL A 1050 25.30 27.33 -9.65
CA VAL A 1050 24.45 28.39 -9.12
C VAL A 1050 23.27 27.69 -8.43
N PHE A 1051 23.40 27.39 -7.14
CA PHE A 1051 22.30 26.84 -6.36
C PHE A 1051 21.27 27.94 -6.04
N THR A 1052 20.00 27.55 -5.99
CA THR A 1052 18.91 28.36 -5.44
C THR A 1052 18.07 27.50 -4.53
N SER A 1053 17.66 28.00 -3.37
CA SER A 1053 16.89 27.20 -2.41
C SER A 1053 16.03 28.07 -1.50
N GLN A 1054 15.04 27.46 -0.86
CA GLN A 1054 14.31 28.05 0.26
C GLN A 1054 15.11 27.97 1.58
N TRP A 1055 16.21 27.20 1.61
CA TRP A 1055 17.21 27.24 2.69
C TRP A 1055 18.11 28.48 2.58
N ASP A 1056 18.37 29.15 3.71
CA ASP A 1056 19.16 30.41 3.80
C ASP A 1056 20.62 30.28 3.30
N ASN A 1057 21.09 29.05 3.06
CA ASN A 1057 22.37 28.76 2.43
C ASN A 1057 22.53 29.42 1.04
N PHE A 1058 21.43 29.62 0.31
CA PHE A 1058 21.41 30.08 -1.08
C PHE A 1058 20.24 31.06 -1.31
N PRO A 1059 20.30 31.95 -2.31
CA PRO A 1059 19.16 32.80 -2.63
C PRO A 1059 18.00 31.96 -3.19
N THR A 1060 16.75 32.34 -2.89
CA THR A 1060 15.55 31.69 -3.45
C THR A 1060 15.47 31.81 -4.97
N LYS A 1061 16.09 32.85 -5.54
CA LYS A 1061 16.23 33.06 -6.99
C LYS A 1061 17.49 33.82 -7.38
N THR A 1062 17.98 33.53 -8.58
CA THR A 1062 19.11 34.24 -9.21
C THR A 1062 18.71 34.72 -10.61
N ASN A 1063 19.02 35.97 -10.94
CA ASN A 1063 18.74 36.57 -12.24
C ASN A 1063 20.05 36.82 -13.01
N ILE A 1064 20.20 36.18 -14.16
CA ILE A 1064 21.39 36.19 -15.03
C ILE A 1064 21.06 37.06 -16.26
N PRO A 1065 21.76 38.18 -16.51
CA PRO A 1065 21.55 39.00 -17.69
C PRO A 1065 21.77 38.22 -18.99
N LEU A 1066 20.88 38.44 -19.96
CA LEU A 1066 20.99 37.91 -21.32
C LEU A 1066 20.95 39.06 -22.33
N SER A 1067 21.43 38.81 -23.54
CA SER A 1067 21.40 39.77 -24.64
C SER A 1067 21.24 39.07 -25.99
N GLY A 1068 20.92 39.84 -27.02
CA GLY A 1068 20.70 39.29 -28.37
C GLY A 1068 19.36 38.57 -28.51
N GLN A 1069 19.32 37.59 -29.41
CA GLN A 1069 18.13 36.81 -29.76
C GLN A 1069 18.52 35.33 -29.89
N ALA A 1070 17.64 34.42 -29.45
CA ALA A 1070 17.87 32.99 -29.55
C ALA A 1070 16.57 32.24 -29.84
N SER A 1071 16.67 31.14 -30.59
CA SER A 1071 15.56 30.20 -30.83
C SER A 1071 15.47 29.08 -29.78
N HIS A 1072 16.51 28.92 -28.96
CA HIS A 1072 16.63 27.83 -28.00
C HIS A 1072 17.55 28.20 -26.85
N ALA A 1073 17.27 27.68 -25.66
CA ALA A 1073 18.19 27.67 -24.52
C ALA A 1073 18.42 26.24 -24.02
N TYR A 1074 19.62 25.98 -23.51
CA TYR A 1074 20.04 24.70 -22.95
C TYR A 1074 20.62 24.91 -21.56
N PHE A 1075 20.33 23.99 -20.65
CA PHE A 1075 20.74 24.06 -19.25
C PHE A 1075 21.35 22.72 -18.83
N LEU A 1076 22.54 22.77 -18.25
CA LEU A 1076 23.13 21.63 -17.53
C LEU A 1076 22.90 21.88 -16.04
N MET A 1077 21.99 21.13 -15.44
CA MET A 1077 21.50 21.36 -14.07
C MET A 1077 21.74 20.15 -13.18
N ALA A 1078 21.93 20.37 -11.89
CA ALA A 1078 21.98 19.32 -10.89
C ALA A 1078 21.44 19.87 -9.57
N GLY A 1079 20.74 19.04 -8.81
CA GLY A 1079 20.10 19.45 -7.56
C GLY A 1079 19.36 18.28 -6.91
N SER A 1080 18.58 18.57 -5.86
CA SER A 1080 17.88 17.55 -5.08
C SER A 1080 16.35 17.55 -5.32
N THR A 1081 15.72 16.46 -4.90
CA THR A 1081 14.27 16.34 -4.70
C THR A 1081 14.01 15.13 -3.80
N ASN A 1082 12.78 14.99 -3.29
CA ASN A 1082 12.38 13.85 -2.46
C ASN A 1082 10.89 13.51 -2.71
N PRO A 1083 10.36 12.39 -2.16
CA PRO A 1083 9.00 11.93 -2.42
C PRO A 1083 7.91 12.90 -1.96
N MET A 1084 8.15 13.67 -0.88
CA MET A 1084 7.19 14.66 -0.35
C MET A 1084 6.99 15.87 -1.27
N GLN A 1085 7.87 16.03 -2.27
CA GLN A 1085 7.78 17.08 -3.28
C GLN A 1085 7.26 16.53 -4.62
N SER A 1086 6.79 15.28 -4.64
CA SER A 1086 6.47 14.59 -5.89
C SER A 1086 5.33 15.23 -6.67
N GLN A 1087 5.58 15.46 -7.96
CA GLN A 1087 4.65 16.08 -8.90
C GLN A 1087 4.27 17.53 -8.50
N MET A 1088 5.05 18.17 -7.60
CA MET A 1088 5.05 19.61 -7.37
C MET A 1088 5.99 20.33 -8.34
N ILE A 1089 5.90 21.66 -8.41
CA ILE A 1089 6.87 22.47 -9.16
C ILE A 1089 7.97 22.86 -8.18
N ASN A 1090 9.08 22.14 -8.21
CA ASN A 1090 10.21 22.30 -7.30
C ASN A 1090 10.92 23.63 -7.53
N GLY A 1091 11.03 24.01 -8.80
CA GLY A 1091 11.58 25.28 -9.25
C GLY A 1091 11.18 25.56 -10.70
N LYS A 1092 11.68 26.65 -11.25
CA LYS A 1092 11.46 27.05 -12.64
C LYS A 1092 12.60 27.92 -13.15
N ILE A 1093 12.81 27.87 -14.47
CA ILE A 1093 13.60 28.84 -15.21
C ILE A 1093 12.65 29.70 -16.03
N MET A 1094 12.82 31.02 -15.96
CA MET A 1094 12.05 32.00 -16.73
C MET A 1094 12.99 32.81 -17.61
N ILE A 1095 12.76 32.81 -18.92
CA ILE A 1095 13.51 33.65 -19.87
C ILE A 1095 12.68 34.90 -20.15
N HIS A 1096 13.18 36.05 -19.72
CA HIS A 1096 12.55 37.35 -19.87
C HIS A 1096 13.01 38.04 -21.15
N TYR A 1097 12.06 38.68 -21.83
CA TYR A 1097 12.28 39.46 -23.04
C TYR A 1097 12.15 40.96 -22.76
N THR A 1098 12.83 41.79 -23.56
CA THR A 1098 12.77 43.26 -23.42
C THR A 1098 11.38 43.86 -23.72
N ASP A 1099 10.47 43.09 -24.33
CA ASP A 1099 9.06 43.45 -24.53
C ASP A 1099 8.17 43.19 -23.29
N GLY A 1100 8.76 42.72 -22.18
CA GLY A 1100 8.07 42.38 -20.93
C GLY A 1100 7.44 40.99 -20.90
N SER A 1101 7.46 40.24 -22.01
CA SER A 1101 6.99 38.85 -22.04
C SER A 1101 8.06 37.87 -21.53
N ARG A 1102 7.67 36.61 -21.34
CA ARG A 1102 8.58 35.54 -20.92
C ARG A 1102 8.17 34.17 -21.43
N ASP A 1103 9.15 33.29 -21.62
CA ASP A 1103 8.97 31.84 -21.73
C ASP A 1103 9.44 31.15 -20.44
N SER A 1104 9.04 29.91 -20.17
CA SER A 1104 9.33 29.24 -18.89
C SER A 1104 9.46 27.72 -18.99
N LEU A 1105 10.46 27.18 -18.28
CA LEU A 1105 10.68 25.76 -18.04
C LEU A 1105 10.37 25.45 -16.58
N LEU A 1106 9.45 24.53 -16.32
CA LEU A 1106 9.12 24.06 -14.97
C LEU A 1106 10.02 22.87 -14.59
N LEU A 1107 10.56 22.87 -13.38
CA LEU A 1107 11.33 21.78 -12.80
C LEU A 1107 10.39 21.00 -11.87
N LYS A 1108 9.90 19.85 -12.32
CA LYS A 1108 8.90 19.02 -11.64
C LYS A 1108 9.34 17.56 -11.67
N ASN A 1109 9.46 16.91 -10.52
CA ASN A 1109 9.69 15.47 -10.47
C ASN A 1109 8.37 14.70 -10.68
N PRO A 1110 8.37 13.54 -11.34
CA PRO A 1110 9.48 12.90 -12.07
C PRO A 1110 9.57 13.30 -13.57
N GLU A 1111 8.81 14.31 -14.01
CA GLU A 1111 8.61 14.64 -15.43
C GLU A 1111 9.78 15.39 -16.08
N SER A 1112 10.31 16.41 -15.42
CA SER A 1112 11.37 17.29 -15.93
C SER A 1112 12.55 17.49 -14.96
N TRP A 1113 12.40 17.13 -13.69
CA TRP A 1113 13.44 17.25 -12.67
C TRP A 1113 13.83 15.89 -12.10
N TRP A 1114 15.13 15.63 -12.03
CA TRP A 1114 15.72 14.39 -11.49
C TRP A 1114 16.67 14.72 -10.33
N PRO A 1115 16.66 13.94 -9.23
CA PRO A 1115 17.68 14.05 -8.20
C PRO A 1115 19.07 13.75 -8.75
N ILE A 1116 20.09 14.43 -8.24
CA ILE A 1116 21.48 14.25 -8.62
C ILE A 1116 22.01 12.85 -8.28
N GLU A 1117 21.59 12.27 -7.17
CA GLU A 1117 22.13 11.03 -6.59
C GLU A 1117 21.51 9.75 -7.12
N GLN A 1118 20.38 9.78 -7.83
CA GLN A 1118 19.71 8.58 -8.32
C GLN A 1118 18.94 8.77 -9.63
N ASP A 1119 18.48 7.65 -10.18
CA ASP A 1119 17.45 7.65 -11.21
C ASP A 1119 16.09 7.27 -10.63
N TYR A 1120 15.03 7.60 -11.37
CA TYR A 1120 13.69 7.15 -11.00
C TYR A 1120 13.50 5.67 -11.29
N LEU A 1121 12.64 5.04 -10.51
CA LEU A 1121 12.05 3.75 -10.88
C LEU A 1121 10.98 4.02 -11.94
N ASN A 1122 11.08 3.38 -13.09
CA ASN A 1122 10.01 3.30 -14.07
C ASN A 1122 9.77 1.82 -14.39
N ASP A 1123 8.57 1.33 -14.07
CA ASP A 1123 8.13 -0.05 -14.26
C ASP A 1123 6.95 -0.17 -15.25
N GLY A 1124 6.37 0.95 -15.68
CA GLY A 1124 5.20 1.02 -16.55
C GLY A 1124 3.87 0.68 -15.86
N TYR A 1125 3.87 0.42 -14.55
CA TYR A 1125 2.70 0.07 -13.74
C TYR A 1125 2.53 1.08 -12.59
N ALA A 1126 3.11 0.81 -11.42
CA ALA A 1126 3.01 1.69 -10.24
C ALA A 1126 3.79 3.00 -10.43
N PHE A 1127 4.87 2.94 -11.23
CA PHE A 1127 5.89 3.96 -11.34
C PHE A 1127 6.14 4.31 -12.80
N ASN A 1128 5.68 5.51 -13.19
CA ASN A 1128 5.91 6.07 -14.52
C ASN A 1128 6.32 7.54 -14.40
N THR A 1129 7.33 7.94 -15.17
CA THR A 1129 7.81 9.33 -15.24
C THR A 1129 6.85 10.27 -15.98
N ASN A 1130 5.90 9.71 -16.76
CA ASN A 1130 4.98 10.43 -17.67
C ASN A 1130 5.68 11.33 -18.70
N ALA A 1131 7.00 11.18 -18.85
CA ALA A 1131 7.87 11.95 -19.72
C ALA A 1131 9.05 11.08 -20.18
N GLY A 1132 9.68 11.46 -21.30
CA GLY A 1132 10.92 10.83 -21.75
C GLY A 1132 12.09 11.14 -20.80
N ARG A 1133 13.01 10.19 -20.62
CA ARG A 1133 14.20 10.36 -19.77
C ARG A 1133 15.13 11.39 -20.41
N SER A 1134 15.38 12.49 -19.71
CA SER A 1134 16.35 13.52 -20.09
C SER A 1134 17.75 12.94 -20.27
N VAL A 1135 18.59 13.61 -21.07
CA VAL A 1135 20.02 13.27 -21.14
C VAL A 1135 20.66 13.57 -19.78
N ARG A 1136 21.34 12.59 -19.19
CA ARG A 1136 22.07 12.73 -17.93
C ARG A 1136 23.57 12.74 -18.21
N VAL A 1137 24.33 13.53 -17.43
CA VAL A 1137 25.80 13.58 -17.46
C VAL A 1137 26.33 12.99 -16.17
N HIS A 1138 26.97 11.82 -16.23
CA HIS A 1138 27.57 11.15 -15.08
C HIS A 1138 28.80 11.94 -14.59
N LEU A 1139 28.69 12.57 -13.43
CA LEU A 1139 29.69 13.54 -12.94
C LEU A 1139 31.06 12.89 -12.70
N LYS A 1140 31.09 11.63 -12.24
CA LYS A 1140 32.31 10.89 -11.90
C LYS A 1140 33.13 10.45 -13.12
N THR A 1141 32.50 10.33 -14.29
CA THR A 1141 33.17 9.84 -15.52
C THR A 1141 33.10 10.81 -16.71
N GLY A 1142 32.22 11.82 -16.66
CA GLY A 1142 31.92 12.71 -17.78
C GLY A 1142 31.08 12.07 -18.90
N LYS A 1143 30.68 10.79 -18.76
CA LYS A 1143 29.86 10.08 -19.76
C LYS A 1143 28.42 10.59 -19.77
N THR A 1144 27.80 10.59 -20.95
CA THR A 1144 26.38 10.93 -21.14
C THR A 1144 25.54 9.67 -21.33
N PHE A 1145 24.39 9.59 -20.66
CA PHE A 1145 23.42 8.50 -20.81
C PHE A 1145 21.99 9.03 -20.96
N SER A 1146 21.13 8.24 -21.59
CA SER A 1146 19.74 8.60 -21.93
C SER A 1146 18.94 7.33 -22.29
N ASN A 1147 17.67 7.47 -22.67
CA ASN A 1147 16.88 6.37 -23.25
C ASN A 1147 17.45 5.77 -24.57
N PHE A 1148 18.50 6.36 -25.15
CA PHE A 1148 18.92 6.10 -26.52
C PHE A 1148 20.29 5.42 -26.66
N ASN A 1149 21.16 5.52 -25.65
CA ASN A 1149 22.56 5.09 -25.75
C ASN A 1149 22.90 3.83 -24.94
N ASP A 1150 22.09 3.44 -23.95
CA ASP A 1150 22.33 2.25 -23.14
C ASP A 1150 21.28 1.18 -23.41
N ALA A 1151 21.74 -0.01 -23.83
CA ALA A 1151 20.89 -1.19 -24.04
C ALA A 1151 20.38 -1.82 -22.72
N GLU A 1152 20.85 -1.32 -21.57
CA GLU A 1152 20.43 -1.73 -20.24
C GLU A 1152 20.07 -0.49 -19.42
N ASN A 1153 18.93 -0.51 -18.74
CA ASN A 1153 18.47 0.60 -17.90
C ASN A 1153 19.17 0.55 -16.52
N VAL A 1154 20.51 0.65 -16.53
CA VAL A 1154 21.44 0.16 -15.48
C VAL A 1154 21.04 0.55 -14.05
N ASN A 1155 20.56 1.80 -13.90
CA ASN A 1155 20.28 2.44 -12.61
C ASN A 1155 18.78 2.67 -12.34
N ASN A 1156 17.84 1.98 -13.02
CA ASN A 1156 16.39 2.12 -12.80
C ASN A 1156 16.04 1.99 -11.30
N GLY A 1157 15.63 3.10 -10.66
CA GLY A 1157 15.36 3.19 -9.22
C GLY A 1157 16.57 3.06 -8.29
N LYS A 1158 17.81 3.22 -8.76
CA LYS A 1158 19.05 3.03 -7.99
C LYS A 1158 19.85 4.33 -7.86
N LEU A 1159 20.67 4.38 -6.80
CA LEU A 1159 21.73 5.38 -6.60
C LEU A 1159 22.74 5.34 -7.77
N ILE A 1160 23.24 6.53 -8.13
CA ILE A 1160 24.27 6.78 -9.13
C ILE A 1160 25.55 7.16 -8.39
N ASP A 1161 26.55 6.27 -8.40
CA ASP A 1161 27.87 6.52 -7.79
C ASP A 1161 28.52 7.80 -8.36
N GLY A 1162 28.72 8.81 -7.51
CA GLY A 1162 29.25 10.13 -7.88
C GLY A 1162 28.22 11.12 -8.45
N GLY A 1163 26.97 10.70 -8.64
CA GLY A 1163 25.86 11.52 -9.11
C GLY A 1163 25.85 11.84 -10.61
N ALA A 1164 24.72 12.35 -11.11
CA ALA A 1164 24.56 12.79 -12.49
C ALA A 1164 23.76 14.10 -12.62
N ALA A 1165 24.30 15.04 -13.38
CA ALA A 1165 23.56 16.21 -13.82
C ALA A 1165 22.52 15.84 -14.90
N THR A 1166 21.56 16.71 -15.14
CA THR A 1166 20.49 16.58 -16.12
C THR A 1166 20.61 17.71 -17.14
N VAL A 1167 20.55 17.36 -18.42
CA VAL A 1167 20.46 18.32 -19.52
C VAL A 1167 18.98 18.60 -19.77
N LEU A 1168 18.61 19.87 -19.66
CA LEU A 1168 17.27 20.39 -19.93
C LEU A 1168 17.36 21.47 -21.02
N ASP A 1169 16.22 21.80 -21.61
CA ASP A 1169 16.14 22.76 -22.70
C ASP A 1169 14.80 23.51 -22.73
N LEU A 1170 14.78 24.64 -23.42
CA LEU A 1170 13.60 25.49 -23.58
C LEU A 1170 13.60 26.10 -24.99
N PRO A 1171 12.60 25.81 -25.84
CA PRO A 1171 12.36 26.54 -27.09
C PRO A 1171 12.07 28.02 -26.80
N LEU A 1172 12.61 28.92 -27.60
CA LEU A 1172 12.50 30.38 -27.43
C LEU A 1172 12.01 31.07 -28.71
N ASN A 1173 11.35 32.22 -28.54
CA ASN A 1173 10.98 33.06 -29.67
C ASN A 1173 12.17 33.90 -30.18
N GLN A 1174 12.80 33.45 -31.27
CA GLN A 1174 13.94 34.15 -31.88
C GLN A 1174 13.65 35.56 -32.43
N LEU A 1175 12.38 35.97 -32.55
CA LEU A 1175 12.02 37.33 -32.97
C LEU A 1175 12.08 38.33 -31.80
N LYS A 1176 12.24 37.86 -30.56
CA LYS A 1176 12.26 38.68 -29.35
C LYS A 1176 13.68 38.82 -28.79
N THR A 1177 14.01 40.04 -28.38
CA THR A 1177 15.30 40.35 -27.75
C THR A 1177 15.29 39.91 -26.28
N LEU A 1178 16.27 39.10 -25.91
CA LEU A 1178 16.47 38.57 -24.57
C LEU A 1178 16.85 39.69 -23.59
N GLN A 1179 16.43 39.55 -22.34
CA GLN A 1179 16.76 40.45 -21.23
C GLN A 1179 17.48 39.71 -20.09
N SER A 1180 16.92 38.60 -19.60
CA SER A 1180 17.55 37.81 -18.53
C SER A 1180 16.97 36.40 -18.39
N ALA A 1181 17.69 35.53 -17.68
CA ALA A 1181 17.20 34.25 -17.18
C ALA A 1181 17.07 34.31 -15.65
N THR A 1182 15.88 34.04 -15.12
CA THR A 1182 15.68 33.84 -13.68
C THR A 1182 15.56 32.34 -13.39
N LEU A 1183 16.45 31.82 -12.54
CA LEU A 1183 16.28 30.53 -11.85
C LEU A 1183 15.63 30.81 -10.49
N GLU A 1184 14.53 30.15 -10.17
CA GLU A 1184 13.77 30.33 -8.91
C GLU A 1184 13.33 28.98 -8.33
N THR A 1185 13.65 28.73 -7.07
CA THR A 1185 13.26 27.54 -6.30
C THR A 1185 12.00 27.83 -5.48
N LEU A 1186 11.01 26.93 -5.51
CA LEU A 1186 9.68 27.14 -4.94
C LEU A 1186 9.36 26.18 -3.77
N CYS A 1187 9.85 24.94 -3.83
CA CYS A 1187 9.61 23.95 -2.78
C CYS A 1187 10.64 24.08 -1.65
N ASN A 1188 10.26 23.67 -0.44
CA ASN A 1188 11.09 23.83 0.76
C ASN A 1188 12.31 22.88 0.76
N ASP A 1189 12.06 21.58 0.59
CA ASP A 1189 13.07 20.52 0.74
C ASP A 1189 13.84 20.23 -0.58
N VAL A 1190 14.21 21.26 -1.35
CA VAL A 1190 14.96 21.13 -2.63
C VAL A 1190 16.07 22.17 -2.79
N ILE A 1191 17.12 21.81 -3.54
CA ILE A 1191 18.36 22.58 -3.77
C ILE A 1191 18.73 22.52 -5.26
#